data_AF-A0A2H0D4H8-F1
#
_entry.id   AF-A0A2H0D4H8-F1
#
_cell.length_a   1.000
_cell.length_b   1.000
_cell.length_c   1.000
_cell.angle_alpha   90.00
_cell.angle_beta   90.00
_cell.angle_gamma   90.00
#
_symmetry.space_group_name_H-M   'P 1'
#
loop_
_entity.id
_entity.type
_entity.pdbx_description
1 polymer ?
#
loop_
_entity_poly.entity_id
_entity_poly.type
_entity_poly.pdbx_seq_one_letter_code
_entity_poly.pdbx_strand_id
1 'polypeptide(L)'
;MSKKRKKNLCLLCLPEEWAVWTECINSSVSFKKGEEKSSPFLFLNLPKPFPNQLNLFILEHYKILIAGMESFQSTDEFEELLKEVFEHLEQSRFRMALTTAQKVYELKPDDYRTVVCLAWAFLENGNSSAALEYADLACQIEEEKAFPHLYRGYILLRLGIYEGAMQDLNYVIFKEEISVEKAFHYKAQCLAGLGRYTEALDAFESSVLASHRPLDEDLQKLRLWYREPTGQKSTFLSKLLNKEKEKNYLNHAVEAFKMKEYWYSLWALNKVLGDPTQSELFAEAKLLELETLLALFQFKKAVAKAHEYQHELKDNPKFKTLYSRITAREEISQPPVTIKKDISFSQIPKKKDSSPDSRPNEKDSSSNPLPTEKEILKKSTAKTITKSTDFIAAEISKHTPLHAKTFDLIANLRADKRKYLLQFDQSSISYIGVEVVVTNPYYNFADVVVDGTAVWYLNDVEVGTYSFSIKVDKQWSHFEFVQSWGTDTAGFWHRGQGRVDIYLNGEFTCSRWFLIGSQEIINSEEVEIIAQDSSVGISDSKHKKESEKIVPEGEKSLEQLLKELDAFTGLKTIKQAMRDFVDYLTFINERKKLGLKTQEGISLHTVFLGNPGTGKTTIARLLGNIFKAMGLLEKGHIVEVDRSALVGQYIGETAQKTDKLITDSLGGVLFIDEAYTLVKKGGGQDFGQEAIDTLLKRMEDKAGEFAVIVAGYTNEMNGFLESNPGMKSRFSHNFVFEDYSPDELIEIFKQMAKKEEYVLSAGACQDLEKEFTRLYRKRDKSFGNARLVRTIYNNAKMQVGKRSSKLPAAQRNKKTLSTIIEEDIKAILKTSLTKDYHVGIDDENLKIALVKLEQLTGLTSVKKEISELVKLAKFYREQG
;
A
#
# COMPACT_ATOMS: atom_id res chain seq x y z
N MET A 1 -27.23 42.82 -70.40
CA MET A 1 -27.15 43.92 -69.40
C MET A 1 -26.39 43.44 -68.19
N SER A 2 -25.40 44.24 -67.78
CA SER A 2 -24.83 44.37 -66.42
C SER A 2 -24.06 43.16 -65.84
N LYS A 3 -22.72 43.08 -65.96
CA LYS A 3 -21.66 43.80 -65.17
C LYS A 3 -21.47 43.17 -63.78
N LYS A 4 -20.28 42.95 -63.22
CA LYS A 4 -18.88 43.13 -63.65
C LYS A 4 -17.98 42.47 -62.57
N ARG A 5 -16.99 41.70 -63.02
CA ARG A 5 -15.55 41.64 -62.65
C ARG A 5 -15.16 41.48 -61.17
N LYS A 6 -14.49 40.40 -60.72
CA LYS A 6 -13.12 39.87 -61.04
C LYS A 6 -11.96 40.83 -60.72
N LYS A 7 -11.01 40.27 -59.94
CA LYS A 7 -9.54 40.47 -59.90
C LYS A 7 -9.04 41.72 -59.13
N ASN A 8 -7.96 41.70 -58.34
CA ASN A 8 -6.77 40.82 -58.26
C ASN A 8 -5.89 41.20 -57.03
N LEU A 9 -5.07 40.23 -56.59
CA LEU A 9 -3.69 40.28 -56.06
C LEU A 9 -3.29 41.07 -54.79
N CYS A 10 -2.73 40.38 -53.77
CA CYS A 10 -1.29 40.26 -53.41
C CYS A 10 -1.15 39.79 -51.93
N LEU A 11 -0.62 38.58 -51.66
CA LEU A 11 0.79 38.29 -51.28
C LEU A 11 1.15 38.67 -49.83
N LEU A 12 1.27 37.67 -48.92
CA LEU A 12 2.54 37.25 -48.28
C LEU A 12 2.35 36.36 -47.02
N CYS A 13 3.05 35.21 -47.04
CA CYS A 13 3.65 34.43 -45.95
C CYS A 13 2.78 33.57 -45.00
N LEU A 14 2.66 32.28 -45.35
CA LEU A 14 2.63 31.13 -44.41
C LEU A 14 3.95 30.36 -44.55
N PRO A 15 4.56 29.82 -43.48
CA PRO A 15 5.65 28.85 -43.61
C PRO A 15 5.11 27.48 -44.07
N GLU A 16 5.84 26.90 -45.01
CA GLU A 16 5.61 25.60 -45.65
C GLU A 16 5.97 24.45 -44.69
N GLU A 17 5.09 23.43 -44.60
CA GLU A 17 5.39 21.99 -44.50
C GLU A 17 4.14 21.22 -44.01
N TRP A 18 3.14 21.01 -44.88
CA TRP A 18 2.09 19.97 -44.75
C TRP A 18 1.38 19.77 -46.10
N ALA A 19 2.10 19.20 -47.08
CA ALA A 19 1.50 18.78 -48.35
C ALA A 19 2.31 17.68 -49.04
N VAL A 20 2.31 16.44 -48.50
CA VAL A 20 2.51 15.22 -49.31
C VAL A 20 1.70 14.09 -48.65
N TRP A 21 1.04 13.26 -49.48
CA TRP A 21 0.24 12.06 -49.17
C TRP A 21 -1.29 12.20 -49.11
N THR A 22 -1.87 12.76 -50.18
CA THR A 22 -3.14 12.25 -50.74
C THR A 22 -2.95 11.99 -52.23
N GLU A 23 -2.39 10.84 -52.59
CA GLU A 23 -2.52 10.23 -53.92
C GLU A 23 -2.03 8.77 -53.85
N CYS A 24 -2.97 7.82 -53.85
CA CYS A 24 -2.86 6.45 -54.39
C CYS A 24 -3.99 5.57 -53.82
N ILE A 25 -5.24 5.90 -54.16
CA ILE A 25 -6.34 4.92 -54.19
C ILE A 25 -6.96 5.01 -55.59
N ASN A 26 -6.54 4.12 -56.48
CA ASN A 26 -7.34 3.47 -57.53
C ASN A 26 -6.44 2.94 -58.66
N SER A 27 -6.14 1.65 -58.65
CA SER A 27 -6.14 0.85 -59.87
C SER A 27 -6.34 -0.63 -59.55
N SER A 28 -7.42 -1.16 -60.10
CA SER A 28 -7.85 -2.55 -60.07
C SER A 28 -7.22 -3.31 -61.24
N VAL A 29 -6.71 -4.53 -61.00
CA VAL A 29 -6.53 -5.55 -62.05
C VAL A 29 -6.85 -6.94 -61.52
N SER A 30 -7.77 -7.59 -62.20
CA SER A 30 -8.22 -8.98 -62.04
C SER A 30 -7.23 -9.99 -62.64
N PHE A 31 -7.07 -11.17 -62.03
CA PHE A 31 -6.68 -12.40 -62.75
C PHE A 31 -7.42 -13.65 -62.23
N LYS A 32 -7.62 -14.58 -63.16
CA LYS A 32 -8.59 -15.70 -63.20
C LYS A 32 -8.22 -16.93 -62.34
N LYS A 33 -9.26 -17.74 -62.06
CA LYS A 33 -9.25 -19.11 -61.53
C LYS A 33 -8.36 -20.09 -62.33
N GLY A 34 -7.72 -21.02 -61.61
CA GLY A 34 -7.14 -22.26 -62.15
C GLY A 34 -6.56 -23.18 -61.06
N GLU A 35 -7.32 -24.24 -60.75
CA GLU A 35 -6.96 -25.60 -60.31
C GLU A 35 -6.09 -25.94 -59.06
N GLU A 36 -6.74 -26.77 -58.22
CA GLU A 36 -6.40 -27.69 -57.13
C GLU A 36 -4.97 -28.04 -56.64
N LYS A 37 -4.96 -28.23 -55.30
CA LYS A 37 -4.17 -29.16 -54.44
C LYS A 37 -2.71 -28.82 -54.10
N SER A 38 -2.55 -28.16 -52.95
CA SER A 38 -1.77 -28.67 -51.82
C SER A 38 -1.96 -27.73 -50.62
N SER A 39 -2.05 -28.30 -49.41
CA SER A 39 -2.18 -27.56 -48.15
C SER A 39 -0.98 -26.65 -47.87
N PRO A 40 -1.21 -25.42 -47.36
CA PRO A 40 -0.35 -24.94 -46.29
C PRO A 40 -1.12 -24.17 -45.20
N PHE A 41 -0.74 -24.45 -43.94
CA PHE A 41 -0.65 -23.52 -42.81
C PHE A 41 -1.55 -22.27 -42.84
N LEU A 42 -2.73 -22.37 -42.23
CA LEU A 42 -3.46 -21.20 -41.75
C LEU A 42 -2.92 -20.82 -40.36
N PHE A 43 -1.94 -19.91 -40.36
CA PHE A 43 -1.85 -18.92 -39.28
C PHE A 43 -3.23 -18.27 -39.18
N LEU A 44 -3.82 -18.22 -37.96
CA LEU A 44 -4.87 -17.25 -37.69
C LEU A 44 -4.25 -15.87 -37.96
N ASN A 45 -4.59 -15.32 -39.13
CA ASN A 45 -4.45 -13.92 -39.47
C ASN A 45 -5.13 -13.14 -38.35
N LEU A 46 -4.35 -12.77 -37.33
CA LEU A 46 -4.70 -11.64 -36.49
C LEU A 46 -4.80 -10.46 -37.47
N PRO A 47 -5.97 -9.81 -37.59
CA PRO A 47 -6.02 -8.53 -38.29
C PRO A 47 -4.96 -7.63 -37.63
N LYS A 48 -4.33 -6.77 -38.43
CA LYS A 48 -3.37 -5.75 -37.95
C LYS A 48 -3.86 -5.22 -36.60
N PRO A 49 -3.00 -5.13 -35.56
CA PRO A 49 -3.43 -4.55 -34.30
C PRO A 49 -4.09 -3.21 -34.61
N PHE A 50 -5.33 -3.04 -34.15
CA PHE A 50 -5.95 -1.71 -34.16
C PHE A 50 -4.93 -0.78 -33.49
N PRO A 51 -4.53 0.34 -34.12
CA PRO A 51 -3.68 1.28 -33.43
C PRO A 51 -4.44 1.68 -32.17
N ASN A 52 -3.89 1.36 -31.00
CA ASN A 52 -4.37 1.92 -29.75
C ASN A 52 -4.29 3.44 -29.93
N GLN A 53 -5.41 4.11 -30.21
CA GLN A 53 -5.42 5.57 -30.38
C GLN A 53 -5.06 6.30 -29.07
N LEU A 54 -5.06 5.59 -27.93
CA LEU A 54 -4.43 6.03 -26.68
C LEU A 54 -2.91 6.24 -26.81
N ASN A 55 -2.24 5.59 -27.77
CA ASN A 55 -0.80 5.75 -28.00
C ASN A 55 -0.45 6.77 -29.08
N LEU A 56 -1.40 7.16 -29.96
CA LEU A 56 -1.10 8.11 -31.04
C LEU A 56 -0.75 9.52 -30.52
N PHE A 57 -1.17 9.88 -29.30
CA PHE A 57 -0.82 11.15 -28.67
C PHE A 57 0.59 11.17 -28.06
N ILE A 58 1.27 10.01 -27.91
CA ILE A 58 2.65 9.95 -27.40
C ILE A 58 3.61 10.58 -28.41
N LEU A 59 3.34 10.45 -29.72
CA LEU A 59 4.11 11.10 -30.78
C LEU A 59 3.91 12.63 -30.82
N GLU A 60 2.71 13.14 -30.46
CA GLU A 60 2.46 14.59 -30.36
C GLU A 60 2.98 15.19 -29.05
N HIS A 61 2.89 14.48 -27.93
CA HIS A 61 3.46 14.93 -26.66
C HIS A 61 4.99 14.83 -26.62
N TYR A 62 5.60 13.85 -27.29
CA TYR A 62 7.06 13.84 -27.53
C TYR A 62 7.50 15.04 -28.38
N LYS A 63 6.70 15.48 -29.35
CA LYS A 63 6.97 16.71 -30.12
C LYS A 63 6.94 17.96 -29.24
N ILE A 64 6.07 18.01 -28.22
CA ILE A 64 6.01 19.11 -27.24
C ILE A 64 7.23 19.10 -26.30
N LEU A 65 7.73 17.92 -25.94
CA LEU A 65 8.99 17.74 -25.18
C LEU A 65 10.22 18.18 -25.99
N ILE A 66 10.23 17.96 -27.30
CA ILE A 66 11.28 18.41 -28.22
C ILE A 66 11.19 19.93 -28.51
N ALA A 67 9.98 20.52 -28.50
CA ALA A 67 9.79 21.95 -28.74
C ALA A 67 10.36 22.86 -27.63
N GLY A 68 10.77 22.30 -26.48
CA GLY A 68 11.51 23.02 -25.43
C GLY A 68 13.02 23.07 -25.63
N MET A 69 13.56 22.46 -26.69
CA MET A 69 14.99 22.39 -26.97
C MET A 69 15.34 23.21 -28.22
N GLU A 70 15.20 24.53 -28.14
CA GLU A 70 15.94 25.42 -29.04
C GLU A 70 17.38 25.53 -28.55
N SER A 71 18.26 24.80 -29.24
CA SER A 71 19.71 24.97 -29.42
C SER A 71 20.48 23.70 -29.09
N PHE A 72 20.77 22.91 -30.12
CA PHE A 72 22.11 22.43 -30.49
C PHE A 72 21.95 21.43 -31.64
N GLN A 73 22.64 21.68 -32.74
CA GLN A 73 22.71 20.74 -33.86
C GLN A 73 23.55 19.52 -33.45
N SER A 74 22.90 18.39 -33.18
CA SER A 74 23.34 17.07 -33.65
C SER A 74 22.10 16.20 -33.81
N THR A 75 22.00 15.48 -34.93
CA THR A 75 21.03 14.39 -35.12
C THR A 75 21.29 13.31 -34.09
N ASP A 76 20.54 13.32 -32.99
CA ASP A 76 20.68 12.39 -31.86
C ASP A 76 20.12 11.01 -32.24
N GLU A 77 20.96 10.18 -32.87
CA GLU A 77 20.73 8.75 -33.13
C GLU A 77 20.15 8.02 -31.90
N PHE A 78 20.52 8.46 -30.70
CA PHE A 78 19.98 7.99 -29.43
C PHE A 78 18.47 8.21 -29.25
N GLU A 79 17.95 9.40 -29.58
CA GLU A 79 16.51 9.72 -29.44
C GLU A 79 15.69 9.00 -30.53
N GLU A 80 16.26 8.80 -31.73
CA GLU A 80 15.64 7.97 -32.79
C GLU A 80 15.51 6.50 -32.36
N LEU A 81 16.58 5.93 -31.78
CA LEU A 81 16.56 4.56 -31.29
C LEU A 81 15.61 4.39 -30.09
N LEU A 82 15.57 5.34 -29.14
CA LEU A 82 14.61 5.33 -28.03
C LEU A 82 13.16 5.28 -28.55
N LYS A 83 12.85 6.11 -29.55
CA LYS A 83 11.55 6.14 -30.20
C LYS A 83 11.22 4.82 -30.89
N GLU A 84 12.18 4.23 -31.61
CA GLU A 84 12.03 2.94 -32.26
C GLU A 84 11.69 1.82 -31.26
N VAL A 85 12.29 1.82 -30.06
CA VAL A 85 11.94 0.87 -28.99
C VAL A 85 10.48 0.96 -28.60
N PHE A 86 9.97 2.17 -28.33
CA PHE A 86 8.56 2.37 -27.99
C PHE A 86 7.64 1.93 -29.13
N GLU A 87 7.96 2.28 -30.37
CA GLU A 87 7.18 1.83 -31.54
C GLU A 87 7.16 0.28 -31.67
N HIS A 88 8.26 -0.40 -31.34
CA HIS A 88 8.26 -1.86 -31.29
C HIS A 88 7.40 -2.42 -30.16
N LEU A 89 7.48 -1.86 -28.96
CA LEU A 89 6.68 -2.27 -27.79
C LEU A 89 5.18 -2.10 -28.06
N GLU A 90 4.79 -0.98 -28.66
CA GLU A 90 3.39 -0.68 -28.98
C GLU A 90 2.82 -1.56 -30.09
N GLN A 91 3.62 -1.83 -31.12
CA GLN A 91 3.22 -2.71 -32.23
C GLN A 91 3.33 -4.20 -31.88
N SER A 92 3.57 -4.53 -30.60
CA SER A 92 3.76 -5.90 -30.12
C SER A 92 4.89 -6.67 -30.81
N ARG A 93 5.89 -5.95 -31.33
CA ARG A 93 7.12 -6.49 -31.94
C ARG A 93 8.16 -6.75 -30.85
N PHE A 94 7.79 -7.53 -29.83
CA PHE A 94 8.53 -7.64 -28.57
C PHE A 94 9.99 -8.09 -28.72
N ARG A 95 10.28 -9.04 -29.63
CA ARG A 95 11.67 -9.46 -29.89
C ARG A 95 12.54 -8.32 -30.43
N MET A 96 12.01 -7.51 -31.34
CA MET A 96 12.72 -6.35 -31.86
C MET A 96 12.86 -5.27 -30.79
N ALA A 97 11.79 -5.04 -30.01
CA ALA A 97 11.83 -4.12 -28.88
C ALA A 97 12.97 -4.46 -27.91
N LEU A 98 13.16 -5.73 -27.57
CA LEU A 98 14.23 -6.15 -26.66
C LEU A 98 15.61 -5.88 -27.24
N THR A 99 15.83 -6.27 -28.50
CA THR A 99 17.12 -6.02 -29.17
C THR A 99 17.44 -4.54 -29.25
N THR A 100 16.47 -3.69 -29.61
CA THR A 100 16.69 -2.24 -29.70
C THR A 100 16.81 -1.62 -28.31
N ALA A 101 16.05 -2.08 -27.31
CA ALA A 101 16.15 -1.60 -25.93
C ALA A 101 17.53 -1.90 -25.31
N GLN A 102 18.08 -3.08 -25.58
CA GLN A 102 19.44 -3.44 -25.16
C GLN A 102 20.48 -2.49 -25.74
N LYS A 103 20.40 -2.20 -27.05
CA LYS A 103 21.30 -1.24 -27.70
C LYS A 103 21.20 0.16 -27.08
N VAL A 104 19.98 0.64 -26.85
CA VAL A 104 19.75 1.97 -26.29
C VAL A 104 20.22 2.07 -24.84
N TYR A 105 20.05 1.00 -24.06
CA TYR A 105 20.60 0.89 -22.71
C TYR A 105 22.14 0.85 -22.71
N GLU A 106 22.77 0.12 -23.64
CA GLU A 106 24.23 0.11 -23.79
C GLU A 106 24.79 1.51 -24.12
N LEU A 107 24.05 2.33 -24.87
CA LEU A 107 24.45 3.71 -25.19
C LEU A 107 24.38 4.65 -23.99
N LYS A 108 23.32 4.56 -23.17
CA LYS A 108 23.15 5.39 -21.97
C LYS A 108 22.51 4.56 -20.84
N PRO A 109 23.30 3.80 -20.06
CA PRO A 109 22.78 2.95 -18.98
C PRO A 109 22.28 3.76 -17.78
N ASP A 110 22.78 4.99 -17.61
CA ASP A 110 22.41 5.88 -16.51
C ASP A 110 21.18 6.76 -16.82
N ASP A 111 20.55 6.61 -17.99
CA ASP A 111 19.33 7.34 -18.36
C ASP A 111 18.10 6.48 -18.05
N TYR A 112 17.26 6.91 -17.10
CA TYR A 112 16.09 6.15 -16.65
C TYR A 112 15.17 5.73 -17.81
N ARG A 113 15.11 6.48 -18.91
CA ARG A 113 14.25 6.17 -20.08
C ARG A 113 14.70 4.89 -20.78
N THR A 114 16.00 4.68 -20.89
CA THR A 114 16.57 3.48 -21.51
C THR A 114 16.31 2.26 -20.64
N VAL A 115 16.42 2.43 -19.32
CA VAL A 115 16.16 1.40 -18.31
C VAL A 115 14.69 1.00 -18.27
N VAL A 116 13.76 1.98 -18.33
CA VAL A 116 12.31 1.73 -18.45
C VAL A 116 11.99 0.94 -19.73
N CYS A 117 12.55 1.35 -20.86
CA CYS A 117 12.38 0.66 -22.14
C CYS A 117 12.84 -0.80 -22.06
N LEU A 118 14.00 -1.03 -21.45
CA LEU A 118 14.56 -2.36 -21.25
C LEU A 118 13.70 -3.21 -20.30
N ALA A 119 13.23 -2.64 -19.20
CA ALA A 119 12.32 -3.29 -18.26
C ALA A 119 11.01 -3.75 -18.93
N TRP A 120 10.39 -2.86 -19.72
CA TRP A 120 9.16 -3.19 -20.44
C TRP A 120 9.42 -4.24 -21.53
N ALA A 121 10.54 -4.14 -22.26
CA ALA A 121 10.89 -5.15 -23.25
C ALA A 121 11.14 -6.53 -22.63
N PHE A 122 11.78 -6.62 -21.46
CA PHE A 122 11.93 -7.88 -20.74
C PHE A 122 10.58 -8.48 -20.33
N LEU A 123 9.65 -7.65 -19.84
CA LEU A 123 8.32 -8.09 -19.46
C LEU A 123 7.64 -8.76 -20.66
N GLU A 124 7.52 -8.06 -21.79
CA GLU A 124 6.77 -8.57 -22.94
C GLU A 124 7.46 -9.76 -23.64
N ASN A 125 8.75 -9.99 -23.39
CA ASN A 125 9.47 -11.19 -23.84
C ASN A 125 9.40 -12.36 -22.84
N GLY A 126 8.66 -12.21 -21.74
CA GLY A 126 8.39 -13.30 -20.80
C GLY A 126 9.36 -13.36 -19.61
N ASN A 127 10.26 -12.39 -19.45
CA ASN A 127 11.21 -12.33 -18.34
C ASN A 127 10.74 -11.33 -17.28
N SER A 128 9.84 -11.80 -16.41
CA SER A 128 9.25 -10.98 -15.33
C SER A 128 10.28 -10.55 -14.28
N SER A 129 11.27 -11.41 -14.00
CA SER A 129 12.33 -11.15 -13.00
C SER A 129 13.21 -9.98 -13.45
N ALA A 130 13.80 -10.05 -14.65
CA ALA A 130 14.58 -8.94 -15.20
C ALA A 130 13.72 -7.68 -15.38
N ALA A 131 12.46 -7.82 -15.81
CA ALA A 131 11.57 -6.67 -15.94
C ALA A 131 11.41 -5.90 -14.63
N LEU A 132 11.25 -6.60 -13.51
CA LEU A 132 11.11 -5.97 -12.19
C LEU A 132 12.44 -5.37 -11.72
N GLU A 133 13.56 -6.08 -11.88
CA GLU A 133 14.90 -5.57 -11.53
C GLU A 133 15.21 -4.25 -12.24
N TYR A 134 14.98 -4.18 -13.55
CA TYR A 134 15.22 -2.95 -14.33
C TYR A 134 14.18 -1.86 -14.02
N ALA A 135 12.95 -2.21 -13.68
CA ALA A 135 11.95 -1.21 -13.26
C ALA A 135 12.34 -0.54 -11.93
N ASP A 136 12.88 -1.31 -10.98
CA ASP A 136 13.41 -0.78 -9.72
C ASP A 136 14.67 0.06 -9.95
N LEU A 137 15.57 -0.39 -10.83
CA LEU A 137 16.74 0.40 -11.22
C LEU A 137 16.34 1.74 -11.82
N ALA A 138 15.32 1.77 -12.69
CA ALA A 138 14.84 3.02 -13.28
C ALA A 138 14.32 4.01 -12.22
N CYS A 139 13.64 3.53 -11.17
CA CYS A 139 13.19 4.37 -10.06
C CYS A 139 14.36 4.83 -9.17
N GLN A 140 15.43 4.04 -9.03
CA GLN A 140 16.63 4.41 -8.26
C GLN A 140 17.48 5.48 -8.98
N ILE A 141 17.52 5.45 -10.31
CA ILE A 141 18.30 6.42 -11.11
C ILE A 141 17.72 7.84 -10.92
N GLU A 142 16.39 7.99 -10.90
CA GLU A 142 15.71 9.28 -10.76
C GLU A 142 14.46 9.16 -9.86
N GLU A 143 14.65 9.12 -8.55
CA GLU A 143 13.58 8.89 -7.54
C GLU A 143 12.47 9.96 -7.57
N GLU A 144 12.77 11.18 -8.01
CA GLU A 144 11.80 12.28 -7.98
C GLU A 144 10.86 12.32 -9.18
N LYS A 145 11.19 11.61 -10.27
CA LYS A 145 10.45 11.65 -11.56
C LYS A 145 9.24 10.73 -11.54
N ALA A 146 8.11 11.19 -12.05
CA ALA A 146 6.91 10.35 -12.12
C ALA A 146 7.01 9.20 -13.16
N PHE A 147 7.80 9.38 -14.22
CA PHE A 147 7.83 8.44 -15.35
C PHE A 147 8.32 7.02 -14.99
N PRO A 148 9.44 6.80 -14.28
CA PRO A 148 9.84 5.47 -13.81
C PRO A 148 8.76 4.77 -12.96
N HIS A 149 8.15 5.51 -12.04
CA HIS A 149 7.08 5.00 -11.18
C HIS A 149 5.85 4.57 -11.97
N LEU A 150 5.45 5.34 -13.00
CA LEU A 150 4.33 4.95 -13.87
C LEU A 150 4.55 3.57 -14.50
N TYR A 151 5.77 3.32 -15.01
CA TYR A 151 6.09 2.07 -15.68
C TYR A 151 6.37 0.91 -14.73
N ARG A 152 6.97 1.15 -13.55
CA ARG A 152 7.03 0.14 -12.50
C ARG A 152 5.63 -0.25 -12.03
N GLY A 153 4.74 0.74 -11.83
CA GLY A 153 3.34 0.51 -11.54
C GLY A 153 2.63 -0.33 -12.61
N TYR A 154 2.86 -0.06 -13.90
CA TYR A 154 2.36 -0.89 -15.00
C TYR A 154 2.91 -2.32 -15.00
N ILE A 155 4.20 -2.50 -14.74
CA ILE A 155 4.83 -3.83 -14.66
C ILE A 155 4.24 -4.61 -13.48
N LEU A 156 4.14 -4.00 -12.29
CA LEU A 156 3.52 -4.60 -11.11
C LEU A 156 2.05 -4.97 -11.37
N LEU A 157 1.28 -4.11 -12.03
CA LEU A 157 -0.09 -4.40 -12.48
C LEU A 157 -0.13 -5.65 -13.37
N ARG A 158 0.77 -5.73 -14.36
CA ARG A 158 0.86 -6.88 -15.29
C ARG A 158 1.27 -8.18 -14.61
N LEU A 159 2.00 -8.11 -13.50
CA LEU A 159 2.37 -9.24 -12.65
C LEU A 159 1.29 -9.60 -11.61
N GLY A 160 0.20 -8.82 -11.51
CA GLY A 160 -0.87 -9.02 -10.53
C GLY A 160 -0.53 -8.53 -9.13
N ILE A 161 0.50 -7.69 -8.97
CA ILE A 161 0.93 -7.10 -7.70
C ILE A 161 0.23 -5.73 -7.54
N TYR A 162 -1.10 -5.77 -7.34
CA TYR A 162 -1.95 -4.58 -7.44
C TYR A 162 -1.67 -3.52 -6.37
N GLU A 163 -1.41 -3.91 -5.12
CA GLU A 163 -1.15 -2.95 -4.03
C GLU A 163 0.16 -2.17 -4.25
N GLY A 164 1.24 -2.88 -4.63
CA GLY A 164 2.50 -2.25 -5.01
C GLY A 164 2.34 -1.32 -6.23
N ALA A 165 1.59 -1.77 -7.24
CA ALA A 165 1.26 -0.94 -8.39
C ALA A 165 0.51 0.34 -7.99
N MET A 166 -0.49 0.24 -7.11
CA MET A 166 -1.27 1.41 -6.67
C MET A 166 -0.43 2.44 -5.92
N GLN A 167 0.61 2.04 -5.18
CA GLN A 167 1.52 2.98 -4.51
C GLN A 167 2.25 3.86 -5.53
N ASP A 168 2.86 3.25 -6.54
CA ASP A 168 3.54 3.96 -7.62
C ASP A 168 2.57 4.84 -8.42
N LEU A 169 1.38 4.33 -8.74
CA LEU A 169 0.39 5.08 -9.53
C LEU A 169 -0.17 6.28 -8.75
N ASN A 170 -0.39 6.15 -7.44
CA ASN A 170 -0.81 7.27 -6.60
C ASN A 170 0.30 8.32 -6.48
N TYR A 171 1.57 7.92 -6.46
CA TYR A 171 2.69 8.86 -6.50
C TYR A 171 2.70 9.67 -7.80
N VAL A 172 2.48 9.02 -8.95
CA VAL A 172 2.37 9.70 -10.26
C VAL A 172 1.20 10.68 -10.29
N ILE A 173 0.03 10.27 -9.78
CA ILE A 173 -1.16 11.13 -9.68
C ILE A 173 -0.89 12.34 -8.79
N PHE A 174 -0.24 12.14 -7.64
CA PHE A 174 0.08 13.21 -6.68
C PHE A 174 1.07 14.24 -7.25
N LYS A 175 2.02 13.80 -8.07
CA LYS A 175 2.99 14.70 -8.71
C LYS A 175 2.37 15.59 -9.77
N GLU A 176 1.18 15.24 -10.28
CA GLU A 176 0.48 15.95 -11.37
C GLU A 176 1.40 16.23 -12.58
N GLU A 177 2.32 15.29 -12.85
CA GLU A 177 3.28 15.36 -13.96
C GLU A 177 2.69 14.74 -15.26
N ILE A 178 3.55 14.39 -16.23
CA ILE A 178 3.17 13.78 -17.51
C ILE A 178 2.48 12.43 -17.28
N SER A 179 1.48 12.12 -18.12
CA SER A 179 0.80 10.81 -18.19
C SER A 179 -0.10 10.44 -16.98
N VAL A 180 -0.68 11.44 -16.31
CA VAL A 180 -1.66 11.25 -15.23
C VAL A 180 -2.89 10.45 -15.69
N GLU A 181 -3.31 10.58 -16.96
CA GLU A 181 -4.40 9.81 -17.55
C GLU A 181 -4.11 8.30 -17.53
N LYS A 182 -2.86 7.89 -17.80
CA LYS A 182 -2.43 6.48 -17.72
C LYS A 182 -2.35 6.02 -16.28
N ALA A 183 -1.90 6.87 -15.36
CA ALA A 183 -1.82 6.52 -13.95
C ALA A 183 -3.21 6.20 -13.38
N PHE A 184 -4.22 7.04 -13.69
CA PHE A 184 -5.61 6.77 -13.34
C PHE A 184 -6.16 5.51 -14.02
N HIS A 185 -5.81 5.27 -15.28
CA HIS A 185 -6.26 4.07 -16.00
C HIS A 185 -5.69 2.78 -15.40
N TYR A 186 -4.38 2.71 -15.16
CA TYR A 186 -3.74 1.56 -14.52
C TYR A 186 -4.24 1.37 -13.08
N LYS A 187 -4.56 2.45 -12.37
CA LYS A 187 -5.17 2.39 -11.05
C LYS A 187 -6.58 1.78 -11.13
N ALA A 188 -7.37 2.17 -12.14
CA ALA A 188 -8.68 1.56 -12.39
C ALA A 188 -8.55 0.05 -12.65
N GLN A 189 -7.57 -0.36 -13.45
CA GLN A 189 -7.29 -1.79 -13.71
C GLN A 189 -6.88 -2.55 -12.43
N CYS A 190 -6.04 -1.96 -11.58
CA CYS A 190 -5.66 -2.54 -10.28
C CYS A 190 -6.89 -2.73 -9.39
N LEU A 191 -7.70 -1.68 -9.23
CA LEU A 191 -8.91 -1.70 -8.41
C LEU A 191 -9.92 -2.73 -8.92
N ALA A 192 -10.09 -2.82 -10.25
CA ALA A 192 -10.97 -3.81 -10.87
C ALA A 192 -10.44 -5.25 -10.69
N GLY A 193 -9.12 -5.44 -10.79
CA GLY A 193 -8.45 -6.71 -10.48
C GLY A 193 -8.62 -7.15 -9.03
N LEU A 194 -8.74 -6.20 -8.09
CA LEU A 194 -9.07 -6.42 -6.68
C LEU A 194 -10.57 -6.60 -6.40
N GLY A 195 -11.44 -6.49 -7.41
CA GLY A 195 -12.89 -6.56 -7.26
C GLY A 195 -13.55 -5.28 -6.72
N ARG A 196 -12.81 -4.17 -6.60
CA ARG A 196 -13.29 -2.86 -6.13
C ARG A 196 -13.90 -2.06 -7.29
N TYR A 197 -14.97 -2.59 -7.90
CA TYR A 197 -15.48 -2.10 -9.18
C TYR A 197 -16.01 -0.66 -9.19
N THR A 198 -16.60 -0.19 -8.07
CA THR A 198 -17.08 1.20 -7.98
C THR A 198 -15.92 2.19 -8.01
N GLU A 199 -14.88 1.91 -7.23
CA GLU A 199 -13.68 2.74 -7.19
C GLU A 199 -12.89 2.64 -8.49
N ALA A 200 -12.91 1.46 -9.13
CA ALA A 200 -12.33 1.28 -10.46
C ALA A 200 -13.04 2.14 -11.50
N LEU A 201 -14.38 2.21 -11.47
CA LEU A 201 -15.14 3.09 -12.35
C LEU A 201 -14.81 4.57 -12.09
N ASP A 202 -14.72 5.00 -10.83
CA ASP A 202 -14.37 6.39 -10.49
C ASP A 202 -12.95 6.75 -10.97
N ALA A 203 -11.98 5.84 -10.80
CA ALA A 203 -10.62 6.01 -11.30
C ALA A 203 -10.58 6.03 -12.84
N PHE A 204 -11.39 5.20 -13.50
CA PHE A 204 -11.52 5.21 -14.95
C PHE A 204 -12.12 6.53 -15.46
N GLU A 205 -13.17 7.05 -14.82
CA GLU A 205 -13.75 8.35 -15.17
C GLU A 205 -12.75 9.49 -14.98
N SER A 206 -11.91 9.40 -13.94
CA SER A 206 -10.81 10.35 -13.72
C SER A 206 -9.77 10.30 -14.84
N SER A 207 -9.47 9.10 -15.35
CA SER A 207 -8.60 8.92 -16.53
C SER A 207 -9.19 9.57 -17.79
N VAL A 208 -10.50 9.36 -18.03
CA VAL A 208 -11.21 9.98 -19.16
C VAL A 208 -11.13 11.50 -19.08
N LEU A 209 -11.39 12.08 -17.89
CA LEU A 209 -11.32 13.52 -17.66
C LEU A 209 -9.91 14.07 -17.88
N ALA A 210 -8.88 13.39 -17.39
CA ALA A 210 -7.48 13.78 -17.56
C ALA A 210 -6.99 13.71 -19.01
N SER A 211 -7.54 12.79 -19.81
CA SER A 211 -7.09 12.57 -21.20
C SER A 211 -7.49 13.68 -22.18
N HIS A 212 -8.46 14.54 -21.82
CA HIS A 212 -9.11 15.51 -22.71
C HIS A 212 -9.62 14.91 -24.05
N ARG A 213 -9.74 13.58 -24.15
CA ARG A 213 -10.13 12.87 -25.37
C ARG A 213 -11.65 12.93 -25.56
N PRO A 214 -12.14 13.17 -26.80
CA PRO A 214 -13.56 13.05 -27.08
C PRO A 214 -14.04 11.61 -26.86
N LEU A 215 -15.29 11.46 -26.43
CA LEU A 215 -15.90 10.17 -26.11
C LEU A 215 -16.18 9.36 -27.40
N ASP A 216 -15.19 8.60 -27.86
CA ASP A 216 -15.31 7.69 -29.01
C ASP A 216 -15.83 6.30 -28.63
N GLU A 217 -16.02 5.46 -29.64
CA GLU A 217 -16.63 4.13 -29.50
C GLU A 217 -15.83 3.21 -28.55
N ASP A 218 -14.50 3.29 -28.58
CA ASP A 218 -13.64 2.50 -27.70
C ASP A 218 -13.76 2.95 -26.25
N LEU A 219 -13.79 4.26 -25.99
CA LEU A 219 -13.94 4.80 -24.64
C LEU A 219 -15.34 4.52 -24.06
N GLN A 220 -16.37 4.54 -24.89
CA GLN A 220 -17.73 4.15 -24.50
C GLN A 220 -17.79 2.67 -24.11
N LYS A 221 -17.08 1.81 -24.84
CA LYS A 221 -16.98 0.39 -24.56
C LYS A 221 -16.24 0.12 -23.25
N LEU A 222 -15.08 0.76 -23.04
CA LEU A 222 -14.35 0.66 -21.77
C LEU A 222 -15.22 1.11 -20.59
N ARG A 223 -15.91 2.25 -20.72
CA ARG A 223 -16.84 2.73 -19.69
C ARG A 223 -17.93 1.71 -19.37
N LEU A 224 -18.46 1.01 -20.38
CA LEU A 224 -19.43 -0.07 -20.18
C LEU A 224 -18.82 -1.20 -19.35
N TRP A 225 -17.60 -1.63 -19.67
CA TRP A 225 -16.90 -2.71 -18.97
C TRP A 225 -16.63 -2.41 -17.49
N TYR A 226 -16.26 -1.17 -17.14
CA TYR A 226 -16.11 -0.77 -15.73
C TYR A 226 -17.45 -0.66 -15.00
N ARG A 227 -18.55 -0.38 -15.73
CA ARG A 227 -19.88 -0.23 -15.15
C ARG A 227 -20.60 -1.56 -14.96
N GLU A 228 -20.48 -2.51 -15.88
CA GLU A 228 -21.18 -3.81 -15.83
C GLU A 228 -21.02 -4.54 -14.48
N PRO A 229 -19.80 -4.71 -13.92
CA PRO A 229 -19.59 -5.37 -12.63
C PRO A 229 -20.21 -4.65 -11.43
N THR A 230 -20.48 -3.34 -11.52
CA THR A 230 -21.08 -2.55 -10.43
C THR A 230 -22.58 -2.82 -10.24
N GLY A 231 -23.24 -3.48 -11.21
CA GLY A 231 -24.68 -3.71 -11.20
C GLY A 231 -25.53 -2.47 -11.54
N GLN A 232 -24.92 -1.33 -11.86
CA GLN A 232 -25.64 -0.11 -12.25
C GLN A 232 -26.23 -0.24 -13.67
N LYS A 233 -27.54 -0.49 -13.78
CA LYS A 233 -28.25 -0.50 -15.07
C LYS A 233 -28.26 0.90 -15.72
N SER A 234 -27.62 1.07 -16.87
CA SER A 234 -27.74 2.26 -17.71
C SER A 234 -28.81 2.04 -18.79
N THR A 235 -29.97 2.70 -18.69
CA THR A 235 -31.03 2.67 -19.71
C THR A 235 -30.74 3.55 -20.93
N PHE A 236 -29.73 4.41 -20.87
CA PHE A 236 -29.41 5.39 -21.92
C PHE A 236 -28.32 4.88 -22.86
N LEU A 237 -27.24 4.27 -22.34
CA LEU A 237 -26.15 3.73 -23.16
C LEU A 237 -26.51 2.38 -23.81
N SER A 238 -27.27 1.53 -23.11
CA SER A 238 -27.84 0.27 -23.66
C SER A 238 -28.80 0.48 -24.83
N LYS A 239 -29.35 1.70 -24.99
CA LYS A 239 -30.18 2.07 -26.14
C LYS A 239 -29.38 2.61 -27.32
N LEU A 240 -28.18 3.16 -27.07
CA LEU A 240 -27.32 3.75 -28.10
C LEU A 240 -26.49 2.68 -28.82
N LEU A 241 -26.07 1.64 -28.08
CA LEU A 241 -25.47 0.43 -28.62
C LEU A 241 -26.59 -0.57 -28.92
N ASN A 242 -26.92 -0.72 -30.21
CA ASN A 242 -28.17 -1.33 -30.68
C ASN A 242 -28.36 -2.81 -30.26
N LYS A 243 -29.65 -3.18 -30.22
CA LYS A 243 -30.27 -4.46 -29.86
C LYS A 243 -29.61 -5.69 -30.52
N GLU A 244 -29.49 -6.77 -29.75
CA GLU A 244 -29.05 -8.17 -30.05
C GLU A 244 -27.72 -8.63 -29.43
N LYS A 245 -26.79 -7.74 -29.04
CA LYS A 245 -25.42 -8.16 -28.65
C LYS A 245 -25.09 -8.21 -27.14
N GLU A 246 -25.96 -7.71 -26.26
CA GLU A 246 -25.65 -7.55 -24.81
C GLU A 246 -25.41 -8.85 -24.02
N LYS A 247 -25.59 -10.04 -24.61
CA LYS A 247 -25.41 -11.32 -23.91
C LYS A 247 -24.20 -12.14 -24.33
N ASN A 248 -23.34 -11.65 -25.22
CA ASN A 248 -22.16 -12.42 -25.62
C ASN A 248 -20.92 -12.02 -24.81
N TYR A 249 -20.88 -12.45 -23.54
CA TYR A 249 -19.75 -12.23 -22.64
C TYR A 249 -18.43 -12.78 -23.20
N LEU A 250 -18.46 -13.83 -24.01
CA LEU A 250 -17.27 -14.37 -24.66
C LEU A 250 -16.67 -13.37 -25.67
N ASN A 251 -17.50 -12.76 -26.52
CA ASN A 251 -17.04 -11.71 -27.44
C ASN A 251 -16.46 -10.51 -26.69
N HIS A 252 -17.13 -10.07 -25.62
CA HIS A 252 -16.63 -9.01 -24.76
C HIS A 252 -15.28 -9.39 -24.13
N ALA A 253 -15.11 -10.64 -23.68
CA ALA A 253 -13.84 -11.13 -23.15
C ALA A 253 -12.71 -11.14 -24.18
N VAL A 254 -13.00 -11.54 -25.43
CA VAL A 254 -12.05 -11.54 -26.55
C VAL A 254 -11.63 -10.10 -26.90
N GLU A 255 -12.58 -9.17 -26.93
CA GLU A 255 -12.29 -7.76 -27.20
C GLU A 255 -11.47 -7.13 -26.06
N ALA A 256 -11.82 -7.40 -24.81
CA ALA A 256 -11.09 -6.92 -23.65
C ALA A 256 -9.66 -7.46 -23.58
N PHE A 257 -9.47 -8.75 -23.92
CA PHE A 257 -8.13 -9.34 -24.05
C PHE A 257 -7.28 -8.60 -25.09
N LYS A 258 -7.86 -8.25 -26.24
CA LYS A 258 -7.16 -7.48 -27.30
C LYS A 258 -6.81 -6.06 -26.85
N MET A 259 -7.66 -5.43 -26.06
CA MET A 259 -7.43 -4.11 -25.47
C MET A 259 -6.53 -4.14 -24.22
N LYS A 260 -6.01 -5.31 -23.83
CA LYS A 260 -5.22 -5.54 -22.60
C LYS A 260 -5.98 -5.25 -21.30
N GLU A 261 -7.32 -5.26 -21.34
CA GLU A 261 -8.21 -5.21 -20.17
C GLU A 261 -8.41 -6.62 -19.62
N TYR A 262 -7.32 -7.24 -19.18
CA TYR A 262 -7.29 -8.64 -18.78
C TYR A 262 -8.20 -8.94 -17.57
N TRP A 263 -8.36 -7.98 -16.66
CA TRP A 263 -9.26 -8.12 -15.51
C TRP A 263 -10.71 -8.35 -15.96
N TYR A 264 -11.16 -7.59 -16.98
CA TYR A 264 -12.52 -7.68 -17.48
C TYR A 264 -12.69 -8.92 -18.34
N SER A 265 -11.66 -9.30 -19.10
CA SER A 265 -11.64 -10.58 -19.82
C SER A 265 -11.87 -11.76 -18.86
N LEU A 266 -11.14 -11.84 -17.75
CA LEU A 266 -11.36 -12.86 -16.71
C LEU A 266 -12.76 -12.76 -16.07
N TRP A 267 -13.23 -11.54 -15.79
CA TRP A 267 -14.56 -11.34 -15.20
C TRP A 267 -15.68 -11.82 -16.13
N ALA A 268 -15.62 -11.47 -17.41
CA ALA A 268 -16.61 -11.88 -18.41
C ALA A 268 -16.55 -13.38 -18.69
N LEU A 269 -15.35 -13.99 -18.72
CA LEU A 269 -15.19 -15.44 -18.83
C LEU A 269 -15.81 -16.19 -17.65
N ASN A 270 -15.69 -15.67 -16.43
CA ASN A 270 -16.36 -16.24 -15.27
C ASN A 270 -17.90 -16.21 -15.44
N LYS A 271 -18.47 -15.16 -16.06
CA LYS A 271 -19.90 -15.14 -16.40
C LYS A 271 -20.30 -16.19 -17.42
N VAL A 272 -19.46 -16.47 -18.42
CA VAL A 272 -19.71 -17.55 -19.40
C VAL A 272 -19.64 -18.91 -18.71
N LEU A 273 -18.55 -19.20 -18.00
CA LEU A 273 -18.31 -20.50 -17.36
C LEU A 273 -19.29 -20.79 -16.20
N GLY A 274 -19.84 -19.75 -15.59
CA GLY A 274 -20.85 -19.85 -14.53
C GLY A 274 -22.29 -20.03 -15.03
N ASP A 275 -22.55 -19.95 -16.34
CA ASP A 275 -23.88 -20.14 -16.94
C ASP A 275 -23.95 -21.49 -17.68
N PRO A 276 -24.58 -22.53 -17.10
CA PRO A 276 -24.68 -23.84 -17.71
C PRO A 276 -25.35 -23.86 -19.09
N THR A 277 -26.15 -22.83 -19.42
CA THR A 277 -26.81 -22.73 -20.73
C THR A 277 -25.85 -22.40 -21.87
N GLN A 278 -24.64 -21.95 -21.55
CA GLN A 278 -23.59 -21.58 -22.49
C GLN A 278 -22.51 -22.65 -22.65
N SER A 279 -22.83 -23.92 -22.38
CA SER A 279 -21.87 -25.03 -22.41
C SER A 279 -21.13 -25.18 -23.74
N GLU A 280 -21.76 -24.80 -24.85
CA GLU A 280 -21.14 -24.80 -26.19
C GLU A 280 -19.94 -23.84 -26.29
N LEU A 281 -19.91 -22.79 -25.47
CA LEU A 281 -18.86 -21.77 -25.43
C LEU A 281 -17.73 -22.10 -24.45
N PHE A 282 -17.89 -23.12 -23.60
CA PHE A 282 -16.96 -23.41 -22.51
C PHE A 282 -15.55 -23.74 -23.01
N ALA A 283 -15.44 -24.45 -24.14
CA ALA A 283 -14.12 -24.79 -24.68
C ALA A 283 -13.34 -23.53 -25.09
N GLU A 284 -13.99 -22.58 -25.75
CA GLU A 284 -13.37 -21.31 -26.15
C GLU A 284 -13.08 -20.41 -24.95
N ALA A 285 -14.02 -20.35 -23.98
CA ALA A 285 -13.87 -19.58 -22.76
C ALA A 285 -12.68 -20.08 -21.90
N LYS A 286 -12.55 -21.39 -21.71
CA LYS A 286 -11.44 -22.02 -20.97
C LYS A 286 -10.09 -21.76 -21.64
N LEU A 287 -10.02 -21.82 -22.97
CA LEU A 287 -8.81 -21.48 -23.71
C LEU A 287 -8.40 -20.01 -23.52
N LEU A 288 -9.36 -19.09 -23.64
CA LEU A 288 -9.11 -17.67 -23.46
C LEU A 288 -8.74 -17.34 -22.01
N GLU A 289 -9.30 -18.04 -21.02
CA GLU A 289 -8.93 -17.88 -19.61
C GLU A 289 -7.45 -18.22 -19.38
N LEU A 290 -6.98 -19.34 -19.93
CA LEU A 290 -5.57 -19.74 -19.86
C LEU A 290 -4.65 -18.74 -20.58
N GLU A 291 -5.04 -18.23 -21.75
CA GLU A 291 -4.30 -17.19 -22.46
C GLU A 291 -4.23 -15.88 -21.65
N THR A 292 -5.33 -15.52 -20.99
CA THR A 292 -5.41 -14.31 -20.15
C THR A 292 -4.55 -14.43 -18.90
N LEU A 293 -4.57 -15.58 -18.22
CA LEU A 293 -3.71 -15.85 -17.06
C LEU A 293 -2.22 -15.82 -17.44
N LEU A 294 -1.86 -16.35 -18.61
CA LEU A 294 -0.49 -16.25 -19.14
C LEU A 294 -0.09 -14.80 -19.45
N ALA A 295 -0.99 -14.00 -20.03
CA ALA A 295 -0.73 -12.58 -20.33
C ALA A 295 -0.52 -11.72 -19.07
N LEU A 296 -1.12 -12.16 -17.94
CA LEU A 296 -0.95 -11.62 -16.59
C LEU A 296 0.19 -12.29 -15.80
N PHE A 297 1.01 -13.15 -16.42
CA PHE A 297 2.11 -13.85 -15.75
C PHE A 297 1.68 -14.68 -14.52
N GLN A 298 0.40 -15.05 -14.42
CA GLN A 298 -0.14 -15.84 -13.31
C GLN A 298 0.08 -17.34 -13.55
N PHE A 299 1.35 -17.76 -13.70
CA PHE A 299 1.72 -19.11 -14.13
C PHE A 299 1.15 -20.20 -13.22
N LYS A 300 1.27 -20.07 -11.89
CA LYS A 300 0.72 -21.05 -10.95
C LYS A 300 -0.79 -21.27 -11.13
N LYS A 301 -1.56 -20.18 -11.32
CA LYS A 301 -2.99 -20.26 -11.58
C LYS A 301 -3.28 -20.86 -12.96
N ALA A 302 -2.50 -20.47 -13.98
CA ALA A 302 -2.63 -21.02 -15.32
C ALA A 302 -2.35 -22.53 -15.35
N VAL A 303 -1.34 -23.02 -14.61
CA VAL A 303 -1.03 -24.44 -14.45
C VAL A 303 -2.19 -25.18 -13.77
N ALA A 304 -2.67 -24.68 -12.63
CA ALA A 304 -3.79 -25.28 -11.93
C ALA A 304 -5.05 -25.38 -12.81
N LYS A 305 -5.39 -24.31 -13.52
CA LYS A 305 -6.51 -24.29 -14.49
C LYS A 305 -6.26 -25.19 -15.69
N ALA A 306 -5.03 -25.27 -16.20
CA ALA A 306 -4.69 -26.14 -17.31
C ALA A 306 -4.86 -27.61 -16.92
N HIS A 307 -4.46 -28.01 -15.71
CA HIS A 307 -4.72 -29.36 -15.19
C HIS A 307 -6.22 -29.63 -15.01
N GLU A 308 -6.98 -28.68 -14.46
CA GLU A 308 -8.44 -28.78 -14.33
C GLU A 308 -9.11 -29.04 -15.69
N TYR A 309 -8.68 -28.33 -16.74
CA TYR A 309 -9.27 -28.41 -18.07
C TYR A 309 -8.71 -29.56 -18.93
N GLN A 310 -7.68 -30.25 -18.45
CA GLN A 310 -6.98 -31.29 -19.22
C GLN A 310 -7.91 -32.42 -19.64
N HIS A 311 -8.79 -32.89 -18.75
CA HIS A 311 -9.70 -34.00 -19.04
C HIS A 311 -10.70 -33.66 -20.16
N GLU A 312 -11.11 -32.39 -20.25
CA GLU A 312 -12.11 -31.92 -21.20
C GLU A 312 -11.49 -31.44 -22.53
N LEU A 313 -10.31 -30.83 -22.50
CA LEU A 313 -9.68 -30.18 -23.65
C LEU A 313 -8.50 -30.97 -24.24
N LYS A 314 -8.20 -32.18 -23.75
CA LYS A 314 -7.06 -33.01 -24.18
C LYS A 314 -6.90 -33.15 -25.70
N ASP A 315 -7.99 -33.18 -26.46
CA ASP A 315 -7.99 -33.39 -27.91
C ASP A 315 -7.93 -32.07 -28.70
N ASN A 316 -8.06 -30.92 -28.03
CA ASN A 316 -8.02 -29.61 -28.66
C ASN A 316 -6.56 -29.20 -29.00
N PRO A 317 -6.23 -28.92 -30.27
CA PRO A 317 -4.85 -28.61 -30.68
C PRO A 317 -4.33 -27.29 -30.10
N LYS A 318 -5.20 -26.30 -29.89
CA LYS A 318 -4.83 -25.04 -29.23
C LYS A 318 -4.50 -25.29 -27.76
N PHE A 319 -5.30 -26.10 -27.08
CA PHE A 319 -5.04 -26.49 -25.71
C PHE A 319 -3.70 -27.21 -25.58
N LYS A 320 -3.37 -28.18 -26.44
CA LYS A 320 -2.06 -28.86 -26.41
C LYS A 320 -0.88 -27.88 -26.51
N THR A 321 -1.00 -26.90 -27.41
CA THR A 321 0.03 -25.86 -27.61
C THR A 321 0.12 -24.92 -26.42
N LEU A 322 -1.02 -24.56 -25.82
CA LEU A 322 -1.07 -23.67 -24.68
C LEU A 322 -0.58 -24.35 -23.41
N TYR A 323 -1.02 -25.59 -23.18
CA TYR A 323 -0.62 -26.47 -22.10
C TYR A 323 0.90 -26.66 -22.11
N SER A 324 1.50 -27.00 -23.26
CA SER A 324 2.96 -27.13 -23.35
C SER A 324 3.70 -25.83 -23.06
N ARG A 325 3.16 -24.66 -23.46
CA ARG A 325 3.74 -23.35 -23.09
C ARG A 325 3.61 -23.03 -21.61
N ILE A 326 2.50 -23.43 -20.97
CA ILE A 326 2.25 -23.25 -19.54
C ILE A 326 3.20 -24.13 -18.74
N THR A 327 3.28 -25.43 -19.06
CA THR A 327 4.12 -26.40 -18.34
C THR A 327 5.61 -26.22 -18.66
N ALA A 328 6.00 -25.80 -19.86
CA ALA A 328 7.42 -25.50 -20.14
C ALA A 328 7.95 -24.34 -19.28
N ARG A 329 7.08 -23.41 -18.87
CA ARG A 329 7.45 -22.34 -17.93
C ARG A 329 7.50 -22.81 -16.47
N GLU A 330 6.79 -23.89 -16.14
CA GLU A 330 6.93 -24.63 -14.88
C GLU A 330 8.27 -25.38 -14.81
N GLU A 331 8.72 -25.95 -15.93
CA GLU A 331 10.03 -26.64 -16.03
C GLU A 331 11.22 -25.66 -15.97
N ILE A 332 11.09 -24.43 -16.48
CA ILE A 332 12.13 -23.37 -16.35
C ILE A 332 12.22 -22.84 -14.91
N SER A 333 11.16 -23.02 -14.12
CA SER A 333 11.15 -22.69 -12.68
C SER A 333 11.59 -23.87 -11.79
N GLN A 334 11.96 -25.01 -12.38
CA GLN A 334 12.75 -26.05 -11.71
C GLN A 334 14.24 -25.82 -11.98
N PRO A 335 15.11 -25.95 -10.97
CA PRO A 335 16.55 -25.72 -11.15
C PRO A 335 17.13 -26.75 -12.14
N PRO A 336 18.08 -26.37 -13.01
CA PRO A 336 18.72 -27.31 -13.91
C PRO A 336 19.43 -28.42 -13.13
N VAL A 337 19.13 -29.66 -13.52
CA VAL A 337 19.78 -30.88 -13.05
C VAL A 337 21.29 -30.80 -13.31
N THR A 338 22.05 -30.89 -12.21
CA THR A 338 23.44 -31.35 -12.08
C THR A 338 24.47 -30.87 -13.11
N ILE A 339 25.30 -29.89 -12.73
CA ILE A 339 26.65 -29.73 -13.28
C ILE A 339 27.67 -30.11 -12.20
N LYS A 340 28.63 -30.93 -12.64
CA LYS A 340 29.57 -31.75 -11.88
C LYS A 340 30.47 -30.97 -10.91
N LYS A 341 30.81 -31.65 -9.81
CA LYS A 341 32.00 -31.40 -8.98
C LYS A 341 33.27 -31.34 -9.83
N ASP A 342 34.23 -30.59 -9.30
CA ASP A 342 35.65 -30.47 -9.66
C ASP A 342 36.00 -29.41 -10.72
N ILE A 343 36.30 -28.20 -10.24
CA ILE A 343 37.51 -27.48 -10.65
C ILE A 343 38.10 -26.77 -9.42
N SER A 344 39.22 -27.28 -8.91
CA SER A 344 40.10 -26.52 -8.01
C SER A 344 40.85 -25.46 -8.83
N PHE A 345 40.82 -24.20 -8.40
CA PHE A 345 41.77 -23.19 -8.87
C PHE A 345 42.43 -22.50 -7.67
N SER A 346 43.39 -23.21 -7.09
CA SER A 346 44.63 -22.57 -6.66
C SER A 346 45.41 -22.09 -7.89
N GLN A 347 46.12 -20.96 -7.75
CA GLN A 347 46.96 -20.22 -8.74
C GLN A 347 46.17 -19.07 -9.40
N ILE A 348 46.38 -17.76 -9.16
CA ILE A 348 47.59 -16.86 -9.22
C ILE A 348 47.17 -15.46 -8.61
N PRO A 349 48.03 -14.49 -8.20
CA PRO A 349 49.15 -14.46 -7.26
C PRO A 349 48.89 -13.50 -6.04
N LYS A 350 49.45 -13.80 -4.87
CA LYS A 350 49.50 -12.85 -3.73
C LYS A 350 50.63 -11.84 -3.92
N LYS A 351 50.34 -10.54 -3.71
CA LYS A 351 51.36 -9.51 -3.47
C LYS A 351 51.83 -9.60 -2.00
N LYS A 352 53.14 -9.53 -1.84
CA LYS A 352 53.94 -9.68 -0.62
C LYS A 352 53.57 -8.64 0.45
N ASP A 353 53.63 -9.02 1.72
CA ASP A 353 54.77 -8.63 2.56
C ASP A 353 54.91 -9.43 3.87
N SER A 354 56.18 -9.74 4.15
CA SER A 354 56.87 -10.08 5.42
C SER A 354 56.29 -11.12 6.41
N SER A 355 56.96 -12.28 6.43
CA SER A 355 57.21 -13.19 7.58
C SER A 355 58.22 -12.57 8.58
N PRO A 356 58.67 -13.23 9.69
CA PRO A 356 58.38 -14.60 10.17
C PRO A 356 58.06 -14.71 11.69
N ASP A 357 57.43 -15.81 12.15
CA ASP A 357 58.14 -16.84 12.95
C ASP A 357 57.28 -18.02 13.46
N SER A 358 57.93 -19.19 13.41
CA SER A 358 57.84 -20.43 14.21
C SER A 358 56.52 -21.22 14.49
N ARG A 359 56.51 -22.42 13.89
CA ARG A 359 55.83 -23.74 14.16
C ARG A 359 56.06 -24.33 15.60
N PRO A 360 55.63 -25.60 15.93
CA PRO A 360 54.40 -26.41 15.69
C PRO A 360 53.97 -27.30 16.91
N ASN A 361 53.06 -28.28 16.67
CA ASN A 361 52.77 -29.56 17.38
C ASN A 361 51.58 -29.57 18.37
N GLU A 362 50.75 -30.62 18.52
CA GLU A 362 50.61 -31.97 17.93
C GLU A 362 49.27 -32.60 18.42
N LYS A 363 48.77 -33.58 17.64
CA LYS A 363 48.17 -34.88 18.02
C LYS A 363 46.66 -35.12 18.26
N ASP A 364 46.20 -36.07 17.44
CA ASP A 364 45.43 -37.30 17.72
C ASP A 364 43.91 -37.20 17.99
N SER A 365 43.04 -38.12 17.52
CA SER A 365 43.11 -39.24 16.57
C SER A 365 41.69 -39.85 16.41
N SER A 366 41.55 -40.74 15.41
CA SER A 366 40.61 -41.88 15.30
C SER A 366 39.19 -41.73 14.70
N SER A 367 39.12 -41.99 13.38
CA SER A 367 38.43 -43.10 12.66
C SER A 367 36.90 -43.32 12.70
N ASN A 368 36.23 -42.97 11.57
CA ASN A 368 35.40 -43.78 10.61
C ASN A 368 34.66 -45.07 11.05
N PRO A 369 33.66 -45.59 10.27
CA PRO A 369 32.59 -44.96 9.46
C PRO A 369 31.19 -45.65 9.61
N LEU A 370 30.19 -45.20 8.82
CA LEU A 370 28.78 -45.66 8.72
C LEU A 370 28.54 -47.18 8.51
N PRO A 371 27.29 -47.65 8.76
CA PRO A 371 26.63 -48.59 7.84
C PRO A 371 25.18 -48.24 7.44
N THR A 372 24.76 -48.92 6.38
CA THR A 372 23.73 -48.65 5.37
C THR A 372 22.39 -49.37 5.60
N GLU A 373 21.38 -48.91 4.85
CA GLU A 373 20.06 -49.51 4.59
C GLU A 373 20.00 -51.05 4.64
N LYS A 374 19.36 -51.59 5.68
CA LYS A 374 18.52 -52.81 5.67
C LYS A 374 18.08 -53.12 7.10
N GLU A 375 16.99 -52.50 7.54
CA GLU A 375 16.12 -53.08 8.56
C GLU A 375 14.80 -52.32 8.55
N ILE A 376 13.73 -52.98 9.01
CA ILE A 376 12.34 -52.51 9.06
C ILE A 376 11.51 -52.85 7.80
N LEU A 377 11.32 -54.16 7.58
CA LEU A 377 10.02 -54.67 7.14
C LEU A 377 9.66 -55.90 8.00
N LYS A 378 8.41 -55.90 8.49
CA LYS A 378 7.66 -56.97 9.19
C LYS A 378 7.71 -56.97 10.73
N LYS A 379 6.61 -56.51 11.33
CA LYS A 379 5.62 -57.41 11.95
C LYS A 379 4.25 -56.75 12.03
N SER A 380 3.24 -57.57 11.75
CA SER A 380 1.85 -57.25 11.50
C SER A 380 0.96 -57.44 12.74
N THR A 381 -0.30 -57.03 12.57
CA THR A 381 -1.56 -57.53 13.16
C THR A 381 -1.96 -57.10 14.58
N ALA A 382 -2.95 -56.20 14.64
CA ALA A 382 -4.26 -56.51 15.23
C ALA A 382 -5.34 -55.65 14.56
N LYS A 383 -6.47 -56.29 14.21
CA LYS A 383 -7.61 -55.71 13.49
C LYS A 383 -8.80 -55.70 14.46
N THR A 384 -9.64 -54.68 14.33
CA THR A 384 -11.11 -54.63 14.52
C THR A 384 -11.68 -53.83 15.71
N ILE A 385 -12.57 -52.90 15.33
CA ILE A 385 -13.71 -52.25 16.03
C ILE A 385 -13.40 -51.00 16.89
N THR A 386 -13.52 -49.82 16.27
CA THR A 386 -14.60 -48.86 16.61
C THR A 386 -14.80 -47.88 15.44
N LYS A 387 -16.00 -47.90 14.87
CA LYS A 387 -16.45 -47.17 13.68
C LYS A 387 -16.76 -45.67 13.95
N SER A 388 -16.04 -45.04 14.87
CA SER A 388 -16.37 -43.68 15.36
C SER A 388 -15.19 -42.69 15.36
N THR A 389 -14.03 -43.06 14.82
CA THR A 389 -12.85 -42.17 14.75
C THR A 389 -12.57 -41.65 13.34
N ASP A 390 -13.13 -42.27 12.29
CA ASP A 390 -12.89 -41.85 10.90
C ASP A 390 -13.64 -40.56 10.50
N PHE A 391 -14.57 -40.09 11.34
CA PHE A 391 -15.27 -38.82 11.13
C PHE A 391 -14.55 -37.60 11.72
N ILE A 392 -13.54 -37.78 12.58
CA ILE A 392 -12.83 -36.67 13.25
C ILE A 392 -11.47 -36.38 12.59
N ALA A 393 -10.91 -37.30 11.80
CA ALA A 393 -9.66 -37.05 11.08
C ALA A 393 -9.82 -36.18 9.81
N ALA A 394 -11.06 -35.95 9.34
CA ALA A 394 -11.33 -35.19 8.11
C ALA A 394 -11.49 -33.67 8.32
N GLU A 395 -11.39 -33.19 9.56
CA GLU A 395 -11.66 -31.78 9.91
C GLU A 395 -10.64 -31.19 10.89
N ILE A 396 -9.45 -31.77 10.95
CA ILE A 396 -8.32 -31.15 11.66
C ILE A 396 -7.78 -30.03 10.76
N SER A 397 -7.87 -28.79 11.24
CA SER A 397 -7.47 -27.57 10.52
C SER A 397 -6.05 -27.66 9.95
N LYS A 398 -5.78 -27.02 8.82
CA LYS A 398 -4.42 -26.95 8.26
C LYS A 398 -3.49 -26.15 9.17
N HIS A 399 -2.20 -26.48 9.15
CA HIS A 399 -1.16 -25.66 9.75
C HIS A 399 -1.22 -24.24 9.16
N THR A 400 -1.66 -23.27 9.95
CA THR A 400 -1.80 -21.88 9.53
C THR A 400 -0.58 -21.09 10.01
N PRO A 401 0.18 -20.44 9.11
CA PRO A 401 1.31 -19.61 9.51
C PRO A 401 0.82 -18.41 10.31
N LEU A 402 1.36 -18.19 11.51
CA LEU A 402 1.16 -16.95 12.23
C LEU A 402 2.07 -15.86 11.70
N HIS A 403 3.34 -16.22 11.43
CA HIS A 403 4.34 -15.25 11.01
C HIS A 403 5.61 -15.94 10.48
N ALA A 404 6.32 -15.28 9.55
CA ALA A 404 7.63 -15.69 9.03
C ALA A 404 8.58 -14.48 8.88
N LYS A 405 9.68 -14.40 9.65
CA LYS A 405 10.67 -13.29 9.61
C LYS A 405 11.99 -13.83 9.09
N THR A 406 12.69 -13.01 8.30
CA THR A 406 14.05 -13.27 7.82
C THR A 406 15.09 -12.51 8.63
N PHE A 407 16.25 -13.10 8.87
CA PHE A 407 17.36 -12.50 9.61
C PHE A 407 18.71 -13.03 9.13
N ASP A 408 19.81 -12.33 9.45
CA ASP A 408 21.17 -12.81 9.16
C ASP A 408 21.58 -13.81 10.24
N LEU A 409 21.80 -15.06 9.83
CA LEU A 409 22.12 -16.14 10.75
C LEU A 409 23.49 -15.96 11.40
N ILE A 410 24.50 -15.50 10.65
CA ILE A 410 25.88 -15.35 11.15
C ILE A 410 25.96 -14.15 12.09
N ALA A 411 25.28 -13.05 11.76
CA ALA A 411 25.18 -11.90 12.66
C ALA A 411 24.47 -12.27 13.97
N ASN A 412 23.40 -13.06 13.90
CA ASN A 412 22.68 -13.54 15.08
C ASN A 412 23.57 -14.42 15.98
N LEU A 413 24.27 -15.42 15.41
CA LEU A 413 25.17 -16.30 16.18
C LEU A 413 26.30 -15.54 16.90
N ARG A 414 26.65 -14.33 16.45
CA ARG A 414 27.67 -13.47 17.08
C ARG A 414 27.10 -12.50 18.12
N ALA A 415 25.85 -12.05 17.94
CA ALA A 415 25.25 -10.96 18.73
C ALA A 415 24.22 -11.43 19.78
N ASP A 416 23.85 -12.72 19.78
CA ASP A 416 22.88 -13.36 20.68
C ASP A 416 21.47 -12.69 20.70
N LYS A 417 21.19 -11.90 19.65
CA LYS A 417 19.91 -11.22 19.40
C LYS A 417 19.56 -11.27 17.91
N ARG A 418 18.31 -11.63 17.59
CA ARG A 418 17.79 -11.69 16.21
C ARG A 418 17.48 -10.29 15.68
N LYS A 419 18.27 -9.83 14.71
CA LYS A 419 17.98 -8.64 13.90
C LYS A 419 17.23 -9.06 12.64
N TYR A 420 15.94 -8.77 12.57
CA TYR A 420 15.12 -9.13 11.41
C TYR A 420 15.27 -8.11 10.28
N LEU A 421 15.46 -8.61 9.06
CA LEU A 421 15.81 -7.82 7.89
C LEU A 421 14.80 -8.08 6.76
N LEU A 422 14.39 -6.99 6.11
CA LEU A 422 13.66 -7.01 4.84
C LEU A 422 14.63 -7.04 3.64
N GLN A 423 15.80 -6.42 3.80
CA GLN A 423 16.87 -6.45 2.80
C GLN A 423 18.21 -6.78 3.47
N PHE A 424 18.99 -7.61 2.81
CA PHE A 424 20.33 -8.03 3.20
C PHE A 424 21.36 -7.33 2.32
N ASP A 425 22.50 -6.96 2.91
CA ASP A 425 23.63 -6.43 2.15
C ASP A 425 24.39 -7.58 1.47
N GLN A 426 24.40 -7.57 0.14
CA GLN A 426 25.03 -8.54 -0.73
C GLN A 426 26.52 -8.79 -0.39
N SER A 427 27.22 -7.75 0.04
CA SER A 427 28.67 -7.81 0.27
C SER A 427 29.03 -8.57 1.55
N SER A 428 28.09 -8.68 2.48
CA SER A 428 28.30 -9.20 3.82
C SER A 428 27.47 -10.46 4.13
N ILE A 429 26.31 -10.64 3.48
CA ILE A 429 25.40 -11.74 3.78
C ILE A 429 25.94 -13.11 3.32
N SER A 430 26.00 -14.05 4.27
CA SER A 430 26.43 -15.43 4.04
C SER A 430 25.27 -16.42 4.16
N TYR A 431 24.52 -16.34 5.27
CA TYR A 431 23.38 -17.21 5.56
C TYR A 431 22.15 -16.39 5.95
N ILE A 432 21.04 -16.66 5.26
CA ILE A 432 19.74 -16.09 5.59
C ILE A 432 18.96 -17.14 6.36
N GLY A 433 18.52 -16.77 7.56
CA GLY A 433 17.59 -17.54 8.37
C GLY A 433 16.16 -17.05 8.17
N VAL A 434 15.20 -17.96 8.21
CA VAL A 434 13.77 -17.68 8.36
C VAL A 434 13.28 -18.34 9.65
N GLU A 435 12.66 -17.54 10.50
CA GLU A 435 11.92 -17.99 11.68
C GLU A 435 10.44 -18.02 11.32
N VAL A 436 9.80 -19.18 11.53
CA VAL A 436 8.40 -19.40 11.20
C VAL A 436 7.66 -19.85 12.45
N VAL A 437 6.55 -19.19 12.76
CA VAL A 437 5.63 -19.57 13.83
C VAL A 437 4.34 -20.04 13.20
N VAL A 438 3.87 -21.23 13.56
CA VAL A 438 2.72 -21.88 12.94
C VAL A 438 1.79 -22.45 14.01
N THR A 439 0.48 -22.38 13.75
CA THR A 439 -0.54 -23.02 14.60
C THR A 439 -0.36 -24.54 14.65
N ASN A 440 -0.57 -25.15 15.82
CA ASN A 440 -0.60 -26.59 15.99
C ASN A 440 -2.06 -27.08 15.88
N PRO A 441 -2.46 -27.70 14.78
CA PRO A 441 -3.83 -28.18 14.63
C PRO A 441 -4.13 -29.43 15.49
N TYR A 442 -3.10 -30.04 16.08
CA TYR A 442 -3.20 -31.17 17.01
C TYR A 442 -3.17 -30.73 18.48
N TYR A 443 -3.32 -29.43 18.76
CA TYR A 443 -3.37 -28.89 20.11
C TYR A 443 -4.50 -29.51 20.93
N ASN A 444 -4.17 -29.99 22.14
CA ASN A 444 -4.99 -30.82 23.04
C ASN A 444 -5.45 -32.17 22.47
N PHE A 445 -4.96 -32.59 21.31
CA PHE A 445 -5.33 -33.86 20.68
C PHE A 445 -4.23 -34.91 20.81
N ALA A 446 -3.06 -34.72 20.17
CA ALA A 446 -2.00 -35.74 20.12
C ALA A 446 -0.61 -35.14 19.90
N ASP A 447 0.40 -35.79 20.45
CA ASP A 447 1.80 -35.47 20.15
C ASP A 447 2.11 -36.01 18.76
N VAL A 448 2.60 -35.16 17.87
CA VAL A 448 2.80 -35.50 16.46
C VAL A 448 4.21 -35.16 16.00
N VAL A 449 4.68 -35.87 14.98
CA VAL A 449 5.86 -35.46 14.22
C VAL A 449 5.36 -34.78 12.94
N VAL A 450 5.80 -33.54 12.72
CA VAL A 450 5.48 -32.76 11.53
C VAL A 450 6.72 -32.73 10.64
N ASP A 451 6.59 -33.23 9.41
CA ASP A 451 7.65 -33.21 8.41
C ASP A 451 7.56 -31.92 7.61
N GLY A 452 8.63 -31.13 7.61
CA GLY A 452 8.71 -29.85 6.93
C GLY A 452 9.67 -29.85 5.75
N THR A 453 9.44 -28.97 4.79
CA THR A 453 10.37 -28.66 3.69
C THR A 453 10.41 -27.16 3.46
N ALA A 454 11.62 -26.58 3.46
CA ALA A 454 11.87 -25.19 3.12
C ALA A 454 12.54 -25.11 1.76
N VAL A 455 11.93 -24.40 0.82
CA VAL A 455 12.42 -24.19 -0.54
C VAL A 455 12.78 -22.73 -0.71
N TRP A 456 14.05 -22.46 -1.00
CA TRP A 456 14.64 -21.13 -1.11
C TRP A 456 14.79 -20.75 -2.56
N TYR A 457 14.38 -19.53 -2.89
CA TYR A 457 14.44 -18.93 -4.21
C TYR A 457 15.25 -17.64 -4.15
N LEU A 458 15.99 -17.38 -5.22
CA LEU A 458 16.58 -16.09 -5.53
C LEU A 458 16.25 -15.76 -6.99
N ASN A 459 15.62 -14.61 -7.23
CA ASN A 459 15.16 -14.19 -8.55
C ASN A 459 14.29 -15.24 -9.25
N ASP A 460 13.39 -15.86 -8.47
CA ASP A 460 12.49 -16.97 -8.86
C ASP A 460 13.18 -18.27 -9.27
N VAL A 461 14.50 -18.40 -9.08
CA VAL A 461 15.23 -19.65 -9.26
C VAL A 461 15.40 -20.33 -7.91
N GLU A 462 15.05 -21.62 -7.82
CA GLU A 462 15.31 -22.40 -6.61
C GLU A 462 16.83 -22.51 -6.39
N VAL A 463 17.29 -21.98 -5.26
CA VAL A 463 18.70 -21.98 -4.84
C VAL A 463 18.99 -23.00 -3.74
N GLY A 464 17.95 -23.59 -3.14
CA GLY A 464 18.10 -24.57 -2.08
C GLY A 464 16.80 -25.19 -1.60
N THR A 465 16.85 -26.47 -1.23
CA THR A 465 15.75 -27.16 -0.58
C THR A 465 16.27 -27.93 0.62
N TYR A 466 15.60 -27.80 1.76
CA TYR A 466 15.95 -28.51 2.99
C TYR A 466 14.71 -29.11 3.65
N SER A 467 14.77 -30.41 3.93
CA SER A 467 13.71 -31.13 4.64
C SER A 467 14.11 -31.35 6.10
N PHE A 468 13.14 -31.22 6.99
CA PHE A 468 13.32 -31.28 8.45
C PHE A 468 12.11 -31.95 9.10
N SER A 469 12.23 -32.40 10.34
CA SER A 469 11.10 -32.96 11.10
C SER A 469 11.08 -32.36 12.51
N ILE A 470 9.89 -32.01 13.00
CA ILE A 470 9.68 -31.38 14.30
C ILE A 470 8.77 -32.27 15.13
N LYS A 471 9.15 -32.53 16.38
CA LYS A 471 8.25 -33.13 17.37
C LYS A 471 7.41 -32.01 17.98
N VAL A 472 6.10 -32.06 17.76
CA VAL A 472 5.14 -31.07 18.24
C VAL A 472 4.30 -31.69 19.35
N ASP A 473 4.39 -31.09 20.53
CA ASP A 473 3.64 -31.54 21.71
C ASP A 473 2.18 -31.08 21.61
N LYS A 474 1.24 -31.93 22.01
CA LYS A 474 -0.19 -31.60 22.05
C LYS A 474 -0.50 -30.42 22.97
N GLN A 475 0.34 -30.09 23.94
CA GLN A 475 0.16 -28.94 24.82
C GLN A 475 0.56 -27.61 24.17
N TRP A 476 1.17 -27.63 22.98
CA TRP A 476 1.56 -26.43 22.26
C TRP A 476 0.43 -26.00 21.34
N SER A 477 -0.11 -24.80 21.54
CA SER A 477 -1.10 -24.23 20.62
C SER A 477 -0.47 -23.77 19.30
N HIS A 478 0.83 -23.48 19.34
CA HIS A 478 1.66 -23.06 18.21
C HIS A 478 3.08 -23.59 18.43
N PHE A 479 3.82 -23.78 17.36
CA PHE A 479 5.24 -24.12 17.44
C PHE A 479 6.05 -23.24 16.49
N GLU A 480 7.30 -22.99 16.87
CA GLU A 480 8.25 -22.21 16.09
C GLU A 480 9.39 -23.10 15.59
N PHE A 481 9.93 -22.75 14.44
CA PHE A 481 11.15 -23.34 13.92
C PHE A 481 11.93 -22.36 13.06
N VAL A 482 13.21 -22.63 12.91
CA VAL A 482 14.12 -21.84 12.10
C VAL A 482 14.69 -22.72 11.00
N GLN A 483 14.64 -22.22 9.77
CA GLN A 483 15.36 -22.79 8.64
C GLN A 483 16.33 -21.76 8.08
N SER A 484 17.41 -22.19 7.46
CA SER A 484 18.38 -21.26 6.88
C SER A 484 19.02 -21.82 5.62
N TRP A 485 19.45 -20.92 4.75
CA TRP A 485 20.20 -21.27 3.56
C TRP A 485 21.31 -20.27 3.26
N GLY A 486 22.41 -20.74 2.68
CA GLY A 486 23.59 -19.91 2.39
C GLY A 486 24.89 -20.70 2.26
N THR A 487 26.00 -19.97 2.26
CA THR A 487 27.36 -20.52 2.13
C THR A 487 28.33 -19.83 3.06
N ASP A 488 29.41 -20.51 3.45
CA ASP A 488 30.45 -19.98 4.36
C ASP A 488 31.18 -18.73 3.84
N THR A 489 31.13 -18.47 2.54
CA THR A 489 31.70 -17.26 1.90
C THR A 489 30.58 -16.31 1.47
N ALA A 490 30.65 -15.04 1.88
CA ALA A 490 29.78 -13.99 1.37
C ALA A 490 29.91 -13.87 -0.17
N GLY A 491 28.78 -13.59 -0.85
CA GLY A 491 28.72 -13.46 -2.31
C GLY A 491 27.90 -14.53 -3.04
N PHE A 492 27.35 -15.53 -2.34
CA PHE A 492 26.37 -16.48 -2.92
C PHE A 492 25.00 -15.82 -3.19
N TRP A 493 24.53 -15.01 -2.25
CA TRP A 493 23.32 -14.23 -2.43
C TRP A 493 23.64 -13.04 -3.33
N HIS A 494 23.18 -13.09 -4.58
CA HIS A 494 23.31 -11.98 -5.52
C HIS A 494 22.15 -10.99 -5.37
N ARG A 495 22.38 -9.74 -5.78
CA ARG A 495 21.37 -8.67 -5.73
C ARG A 495 20.09 -9.13 -6.43
N GLY A 496 18.94 -8.89 -5.81
CA GLY A 496 17.66 -9.37 -6.32
C GLY A 496 16.64 -9.69 -5.24
N GLN A 497 15.57 -10.37 -5.62
CA GLN A 497 14.48 -10.75 -4.72
C GLN A 497 14.60 -12.22 -4.31
N GLY A 498 14.71 -12.45 -3.01
CA GLY A 498 14.68 -13.78 -2.41
C GLY A 498 13.29 -14.15 -1.88
N ARG A 499 12.97 -15.45 -1.89
CA ARG A 499 11.77 -16.00 -1.27
C ARG A 499 12.10 -17.32 -0.59
N VAL A 500 11.46 -17.62 0.51
CA VAL A 500 11.42 -18.99 1.05
C VAL A 500 9.98 -19.46 1.14
N ASP A 501 9.70 -20.62 0.55
CA ASP A 501 8.42 -21.31 0.65
C ASP A 501 8.55 -22.44 1.67
N ILE A 502 7.56 -22.54 2.56
CA ILE A 502 7.54 -23.51 3.65
C ILE A 502 6.37 -24.47 3.42
N TYR A 503 6.67 -25.76 3.48
CA TYR A 503 5.70 -26.84 3.38
C TYR A 503 5.74 -27.67 4.66
N LEU A 504 4.58 -28.01 5.23
CA LEU A 504 4.45 -28.88 6.39
C LEU A 504 3.52 -30.05 6.04
N ASN A 505 3.96 -31.27 6.31
CA ASN A 505 3.36 -32.54 5.89
C ASN A 505 3.03 -32.58 4.38
N GLY A 506 3.90 -31.96 3.56
CA GLY A 506 3.72 -31.86 2.11
C GLY A 506 2.72 -30.79 1.65
N GLU A 507 2.07 -30.05 2.56
CA GLU A 507 1.17 -28.95 2.22
C GLU A 507 1.87 -27.59 2.31
N PHE A 508 1.61 -26.70 1.34
CA PHE A 508 2.10 -25.33 1.38
C PHE A 508 1.56 -24.58 2.59
N THR A 509 2.45 -23.99 3.39
CA THR A 509 2.12 -23.27 4.62
C THR A 509 2.27 -21.75 4.41
N CYS A 510 3.43 -21.26 3.99
CA CYS A 510 3.66 -19.82 3.76
C CYS A 510 4.84 -19.54 2.83
N SER A 511 4.90 -18.29 2.33
CA SER A 511 6.07 -17.72 1.68
C SER A 511 6.58 -16.51 2.46
N ARG A 512 7.90 -16.37 2.62
CA ARG A 512 8.52 -15.12 3.10
C ARG A 512 9.46 -14.56 2.05
N TRP A 513 9.16 -13.34 1.61
CA TRP A 513 9.99 -12.58 0.69
C TRP A 513 11.04 -11.75 1.42
N PHE A 514 12.20 -11.57 0.81
CA PHE A 514 13.30 -10.72 1.25
C PHE A 514 14.05 -10.16 0.05
N LEU A 515 14.88 -9.13 0.26
CA LEU A 515 15.69 -8.52 -0.79
C LEU A 515 17.17 -8.73 -0.50
N ILE A 516 17.97 -8.82 -1.55
CA ILE A 516 19.43 -8.69 -1.50
C ILE A 516 19.77 -7.39 -2.21
N GLY A 517 20.39 -6.46 -1.48
CA GLY A 517 20.70 -5.11 -1.96
C GLY A 517 22.09 -4.65 -1.56
N SER A 518 22.37 -3.37 -1.76
CA SER A 518 23.65 -2.74 -1.39
C SER A 518 23.74 -2.33 0.08
N GLN A 519 22.63 -2.40 0.82
CA GLN A 519 22.52 -2.04 2.23
C GLN A 519 21.51 -2.94 2.92
N GLU A 520 21.63 -3.10 4.24
CA GLU A 520 20.60 -3.76 5.04
C GLU A 520 19.40 -2.84 5.26
N ILE A 521 18.19 -3.37 5.04
CA ILE A 521 16.94 -2.71 5.46
C ILE A 521 16.35 -3.54 6.58
N ILE A 522 16.25 -2.93 7.75
CA ILE A 522 15.67 -3.55 8.94
C ILE A 522 14.17 -3.69 8.72
N ASN A 523 13.61 -4.85 9.10
CA ASN A 523 12.18 -4.98 9.20
C ASN A 523 11.72 -4.14 10.41
N SER A 524 11.31 -2.89 10.17
CA SER A 524 10.93 -1.92 11.21
C SER A 524 9.61 -2.22 11.92
N GLU A 525 9.02 -3.38 11.66
CA GLU A 525 7.91 -3.93 12.44
C GLU A 525 8.28 -4.28 13.89
N GLU A 526 9.56 -4.25 14.29
CA GLU A 526 9.99 -4.32 15.71
C GLU A 526 11.50 -4.01 15.83
N VAL A 527 11.86 -2.84 16.35
CA VAL A 527 13.14 -2.67 17.10
C VAL A 527 12.83 -1.97 18.41
N GLU A 528 12.70 -2.78 19.45
CA GLU A 528 13.15 -2.64 20.85
C GLU A 528 12.27 -3.60 21.67
N ILE A 529 12.77 -4.70 22.24
CA ILE A 529 13.71 -4.89 23.36
C ILE A 529 14.10 -6.38 23.28
N ILE A 530 15.31 -6.84 23.64
CA ILE A 530 15.51 -7.67 24.85
C ILE A 530 16.92 -7.48 25.41
N ALA A 531 16.95 -6.98 26.64
CA ALA A 531 17.82 -7.25 27.80
C ALA A 531 19.33 -7.03 27.71
N GLN A 532 19.88 -6.50 28.81
CA GLN A 532 20.57 -7.39 29.75
C GLN A 532 20.21 -6.99 31.18
N ASP A 533 19.70 -7.96 31.94
CA ASP A 533 20.04 -8.11 33.34
C ASP A 533 20.60 -9.52 33.47
N SER A 534 21.92 -9.62 33.65
CA SER A 534 22.69 -10.74 34.25
C SER A 534 24.19 -10.48 34.07
N SER A 535 24.80 -9.94 35.12
CA SER A 535 26.23 -9.90 35.48
C SER A 535 27.25 -10.67 34.63
N VAL A 536 28.36 -10.01 34.25
CA VAL A 536 29.72 -10.15 34.87
C VAL A 536 30.73 -9.24 34.12
N GLY A 537 31.37 -8.33 34.87
CA GLY A 537 32.80 -8.00 34.81
C GLY A 537 33.47 -7.42 33.54
N ILE A 538 33.99 -6.19 33.74
CA ILE A 538 35.30 -5.65 33.25
C ILE A 538 35.27 -4.58 32.13
N SER A 539 35.39 -3.33 32.63
CA SER A 539 36.15 -2.14 32.18
C SER A 539 35.93 -1.47 30.80
N ASP A 540 35.53 -0.20 30.91
CA ASP A 540 36.05 1.01 30.26
C ASP A 540 36.05 1.11 28.72
N SER A 541 35.18 1.97 28.17
CA SER A 541 35.54 3.38 27.91
C SER A 541 34.45 4.18 27.17
N LYS A 542 34.45 5.48 27.50
CA LYS A 542 33.45 6.54 27.30
C LYS A 542 33.12 6.88 25.83
N HIS A 543 31.83 7.16 25.56
CA HIS A 543 31.41 8.44 24.95
C HIS A 543 29.91 8.73 25.23
N LYS A 544 29.65 9.83 25.96
CA LYS A 544 28.34 10.35 26.35
C LYS A 544 27.57 10.96 25.17
N LYS A 545 26.29 10.63 25.03
CA LYS A 545 25.25 11.54 24.53
C LYS A 545 24.21 11.73 25.64
N GLU A 546 23.94 12.99 25.97
CA GLU A 546 23.02 13.41 27.03
C GLU A 546 21.56 13.13 26.61
N SER A 547 20.94 12.17 27.29
CA SER A 547 19.49 12.06 27.42
C SER A 547 19.07 12.72 28.73
N GLU A 548 18.07 13.59 28.65
CA GLU A 548 17.42 14.17 29.82
C GLU A 548 16.89 13.06 30.73
N LYS A 549 17.24 13.15 32.01
CA LYS A 549 16.91 12.18 33.05
C LYS A 549 15.39 12.04 33.21
N ILE A 550 14.86 10.85 32.91
CA ILE A 550 13.61 10.38 33.51
C ILE A 550 13.97 9.96 34.93
N VAL A 551 13.56 10.78 35.90
CA VAL A 551 13.51 10.39 37.32
C VAL A 551 12.35 9.39 37.45
N PRO A 552 12.50 8.26 38.18
CA PRO A 552 11.35 7.44 38.52
C PRO A 552 10.46 8.27 39.45
N GLU A 553 9.37 8.84 38.93
CA GLU A 553 8.37 9.50 39.77
C GLU A 553 7.74 8.43 40.67
N GLY A 554 7.87 8.62 41.99
CA GLY A 554 7.14 7.82 42.97
C GLY A 554 5.63 7.86 42.70
N GLU A 555 4.91 6.82 43.15
CA GLU A 555 3.48 6.70 42.91
C GLU A 555 2.73 7.97 43.35
N LYS A 556 2.11 8.65 42.37
CA LYS A 556 1.34 9.88 42.63
C LYS A 556 0.04 9.51 43.35
N SER A 557 -0.23 10.21 44.44
CA SER A 557 -1.48 10.09 45.19
C SER A 557 -2.67 10.59 44.35
N LEU A 558 -3.88 10.10 44.67
CA LEU A 558 -5.12 10.56 44.03
C LEU A 558 -5.27 12.09 44.12
N GLU A 559 -4.95 12.69 45.26
CA GLU A 559 -4.99 14.16 45.43
C GLU A 559 -4.04 14.90 44.49
N GLN A 560 -2.85 14.36 44.22
CA GLN A 560 -1.90 14.95 43.27
C GLN A 560 -2.42 14.86 41.84
N LEU A 561 -3.01 13.72 41.45
CA LEU A 561 -3.58 13.53 40.12
C LEU A 561 -4.81 14.43 39.89
N LEU A 562 -5.64 14.64 40.92
CA LEU A 562 -6.75 15.60 40.84
C LEU A 562 -6.26 17.05 40.74
N LYS A 563 -5.14 17.40 41.39
CA LYS A 563 -4.48 18.70 41.20
C LYS A 563 -3.89 18.85 39.79
N GLU A 564 -3.34 17.78 39.22
CA GLU A 564 -2.90 17.78 37.82
C GLU A 564 -4.09 17.99 36.87
N LEU A 565 -5.24 17.35 37.14
CA LEU A 565 -6.48 17.59 36.41
C LEU A 565 -6.87 19.08 36.44
N ASP A 566 -6.78 19.71 37.61
CA ASP A 566 -7.09 21.12 37.77
C ASP A 566 -6.14 22.05 37.02
N ALA A 567 -4.88 21.66 36.87
CA ALA A 567 -3.84 22.43 36.20
C ALA A 567 -4.02 22.50 34.67
N PHE A 568 -4.81 21.60 34.06
CA PHE A 568 -5.11 21.69 32.63
C PHE A 568 -5.83 23.01 32.31
N THR A 569 -5.47 23.65 31.21
CA THR A 569 -6.18 24.86 30.77
C THR A 569 -7.64 24.53 30.42
N GLY A 570 -8.59 25.35 30.88
CA GLY A 570 -9.99 25.21 30.54
C GLY A 570 -10.67 23.93 31.03
N LEU A 571 -11.52 23.33 30.18
CA LEU A 571 -12.21 22.04 30.40
C LEU A 571 -13.09 21.98 31.66
N LYS A 572 -13.70 23.09 32.08
CA LYS A 572 -14.46 23.16 33.35
C LYS A 572 -15.55 22.08 33.47
N THR A 573 -16.33 21.90 32.40
CA THR A 573 -17.40 20.90 32.29
C THR A 573 -16.87 19.48 32.47
N ILE A 574 -15.79 19.16 31.76
CA ILE A 574 -15.12 17.86 31.82
C ILE A 574 -14.46 17.59 33.17
N LYS A 575 -13.80 18.59 33.77
CA LYS A 575 -13.19 18.46 35.10
C LYS A 575 -14.23 18.14 36.16
N GLN A 576 -15.39 18.81 36.13
CA GLN A 576 -16.46 18.52 37.06
C GLN A 576 -17.02 17.11 36.83
N ALA A 577 -17.33 16.75 35.58
CA ALA A 577 -17.84 15.41 35.26
C ALA A 577 -16.86 14.30 35.69
N MET A 578 -15.55 14.51 35.53
CA MET A 578 -14.55 13.57 36.01
C MET A 578 -14.48 13.48 37.52
N ARG A 579 -14.59 14.60 38.25
CA ARG A 579 -14.66 14.57 39.71
C ARG A 579 -15.88 13.79 40.18
N ASP A 580 -17.05 14.08 39.62
CA ASP A 580 -18.29 13.36 39.94
C ASP A 580 -18.14 11.85 39.68
N PHE A 581 -17.47 11.49 38.58
CA PHE A 581 -17.18 10.10 38.26
C PHE A 581 -16.18 9.45 39.24
N VAL A 582 -15.11 10.15 39.61
CA VAL A 582 -14.12 9.68 40.62
C VAL A 582 -14.77 9.53 41.99
N ASP A 583 -15.62 10.47 42.40
CA ASP A 583 -16.35 10.42 43.66
C ASP A 583 -17.31 9.23 43.68
N TYR A 584 -18.03 8.99 42.58
CA TYR A 584 -18.88 7.82 42.40
C TYR A 584 -18.09 6.51 42.51
N LEU A 585 -16.97 6.40 41.79
CA LEU A 585 -16.10 5.21 41.82
C LEU A 585 -15.51 4.98 43.23
N THR A 586 -15.13 6.05 43.93
CA THR A 586 -14.62 6.00 45.30
C THR A 586 -15.69 5.44 46.24
N PHE A 587 -16.92 5.97 46.16
CA PHE A 587 -18.06 5.49 46.93
C PHE A 587 -18.35 4.00 46.69
N ILE A 588 -18.36 3.54 45.43
CA ILE A 588 -18.59 2.13 45.12
C ILE A 588 -17.45 1.24 45.64
N ASN A 589 -16.20 1.69 45.53
CA ASN A 589 -15.05 0.97 46.05
C ASN A 589 -15.10 0.83 47.59
N GLU A 590 -15.51 1.88 48.30
CA GLU A 590 -15.73 1.84 49.75
C GLU A 590 -16.84 0.86 50.15
N ARG A 591 -17.97 0.87 49.43
CA ARG A 591 -19.05 -0.11 49.66
C ARG A 591 -18.56 -1.54 49.48
N LYS A 592 -17.74 -1.80 48.45
CA LYS A 592 -17.14 -3.12 48.19
C LYS A 592 -16.19 -3.54 49.31
N LYS A 593 -15.35 -2.62 49.80
CA LYS A 593 -14.45 -2.86 50.96
C LYS A 593 -15.22 -3.21 52.23
N LEU A 594 -16.40 -2.63 52.43
CA LEU A 594 -17.30 -2.92 53.54
C LEU A 594 -18.16 -4.19 53.34
N GLY A 595 -17.99 -4.91 52.22
CA GLY A 595 -18.75 -6.12 51.91
C GLY A 595 -20.23 -5.88 51.60
N LEU A 596 -20.63 -4.64 51.32
CA LEU A 596 -22.00 -4.31 50.93
C LEU A 596 -22.27 -4.82 49.52
N LYS A 597 -23.43 -5.48 49.33
CA LYS A 597 -23.86 -5.95 48.02
C LYS A 597 -24.11 -4.74 47.10
N THR A 598 -23.43 -4.72 45.97
CA THR A 598 -23.67 -3.79 44.86
C THR A 598 -24.18 -4.62 43.69
N GLN A 599 -25.34 -4.27 43.14
CA GLN A 599 -26.00 -5.08 42.08
C GLN A 599 -25.32 -4.91 40.71
N GLU A 600 -24.51 -3.87 40.54
CA GLU A 600 -23.84 -3.52 39.29
C GLU A 600 -22.32 -3.66 39.46
N GLY A 601 -21.67 -4.34 38.51
CA GLY A 601 -20.21 -4.31 38.41
C GLY A 601 -19.73 -2.89 38.09
N ILE A 602 -18.58 -2.50 38.62
CA ILE A 602 -17.97 -1.20 38.30
C ILE A 602 -17.56 -1.21 36.81
N SER A 603 -18.35 -0.59 35.95
CA SER A 603 -17.94 -0.38 34.56
C SER A 603 -16.97 0.80 34.49
N LEU A 604 -15.73 0.51 34.07
CA LEU A 604 -14.69 1.51 33.84
C LEU A 604 -14.67 2.01 32.39
N HIS A 605 -15.54 1.49 31.53
CA HIS A 605 -15.54 1.81 30.10
C HIS A 605 -16.25 3.14 29.85
N THR A 606 -15.63 4.04 29.09
CA THR A 606 -16.11 5.42 28.91
C THR A 606 -15.99 5.89 27.47
N VAL A 607 -16.76 6.92 27.10
CA VAL A 607 -16.80 7.50 25.75
C VAL A 607 -16.34 8.95 25.80
N PHE A 608 -15.35 9.30 24.98
CA PHE A 608 -14.84 10.67 24.87
C PHE A 608 -15.31 11.30 23.55
N LEU A 609 -16.16 12.32 23.65
CA LEU A 609 -16.80 12.99 22.52
C LEU A 609 -16.19 14.38 22.33
N GLY A 610 -15.74 14.74 21.12
CA GLY A 610 -15.36 16.12 20.83
C GLY A 610 -14.36 16.28 19.69
N ASN A 611 -14.08 17.52 19.31
CA ASN A 611 -13.22 17.87 18.18
C ASN A 611 -11.73 17.49 18.40
N PRO A 612 -10.89 17.45 17.36
CA PRO A 612 -9.48 17.12 17.47
C PRO A 612 -8.73 18.18 18.29
N GLY A 613 -7.78 17.74 19.11
CA GLY A 613 -6.96 18.67 19.89
C GLY A 613 -7.64 19.29 21.11
N THR A 614 -8.80 18.76 21.55
CA THR A 614 -9.46 19.19 22.80
C THR A 614 -8.87 18.56 24.07
N GLY A 615 -7.92 17.62 23.94
CA GLY A 615 -7.21 17.03 25.09
C GLY A 615 -7.64 15.62 25.48
N LYS A 616 -8.50 14.95 24.69
CA LYS A 616 -9.00 13.58 24.91
C LYS A 616 -7.91 12.59 25.35
N THR A 617 -6.86 12.43 24.54
CA THR A 617 -5.75 11.50 24.81
C THR A 617 -4.99 11.84 26.09
N THR A 618 -4.79 13.13 26.36
CA THR A 618 -4.07 13.58 27.56
C THR A 618 -4.87 13.31 28.83
N ILE A 619 -6.19 13.53 28.78
CA ILE A 619 -7.09 13.18 29.87
C ILE A 619 -7.22 11.68 30.06
N ALA A 620 -7.22 10.88 28.98
CA ALA A 620 -7.28 9.42 29.08
C ALA A 620 -6.08 8.84 29.87
N ARG A 621 -4.88 9.38 29.65
CA ARG A 621 -3.67 9.03 30.43
C ARG A 621 -3.82 9.35 31.91
N LEU A 622 -4.36 10.54 32.22
CA LEU A 622 -4.58 10.94 33.60
C LEU A 622 -5.63 10.04 34.28
N LEU A 623 -6.69 9.68 33.56
CA LEU A 623 -7.73 8.79 34.05
C LEU A 623 -7.20 7.38 34.36
N GLY A 624 -6.29 6.84 33.52
CA GLY A 624 -5.61 5.58 33.80
C GLY A 624 -4.79 5.61 35.09
N ASN A 625 -4.05 6.70 35.33
CA ASN A 625 -3.31 6.90 36.59
C ASN A 625 -4.25 7.04 37.79
N ILE A 626 -5.40 7.71 37.62
CA ILE A 626 -6.43 7.83 38.67
C ILE A 626 -6.99 6.44 39.01
N PHE A 627 -7.34 5.62 38.01
CA PHE A 627 -7.81 4.25 38.25
C PHE A 627 -6.77 3.40 38.99
N LYS A 628 -5.48 3.56 38.68
CA LYS A 628 -4.40 2.92 39.43
C LYS A 628 -4.35 3.40 40.88
N ALA A 629 -4.36 4.71 41.11
CA ALA A 629 -4.30 5.30 42.45
C ALA A 629 -5.51 4.90 43.32
N MET A 630 -6.66 4.63 42.71
CA MET A 630 -7.87 4.13 43.37
C MET A 630 -7.85 2.61 43.64
N GLY A 631 -6.84 1.89 43.10
CA GLY A 631 -6.75 0.43 43.17
C GLY A 631 -7.79 -0.29 42.29
N LEU A 632 -8.31 0.39 41.26
CA LEU A 632 -9.24 -0.19 40.27
C LEU A 632 -8.49 -0.89 39.13
N LEU A 633 -7.26 -0.46 38.84
CA LEU A 633 -6.36 -1.05 37.86
C LEU A 633 -4.97 -1.26 38.47
N GLU A 634 -4.25 -2.27 38.02
CA GLU A 634 -2.93 -2.64 38.58
C GLU A 634 -1.81 -1.66 38.18
N LYS A 635 -1.78 -1.23 36.91
CA LYS A 635 -0.67 -0.49 36.29
C LYS A 635 -1.06 0.91 35.85
N GLY A 636 -2.28 1.12 35.37
CA GLY A 636 -2.80 2.41 34.90
C GLY A 636 -2.18 2.94 33.61
N HIS A 637 -1.36 2.15 32.90
CA HIS A 637 -0.79 2.53 31.61
C HIS A 637 -1.87 2.65 30.54
N ILE A 638 -1.58 3.37 29.46
CA ILE A 638 -2.47 3.51 28.31
C ILE A 638 -1.89 2.77 27.09
N VAL A 639 -2.75 2.10 26.34
CA VAL A 639 -2.46 1.56 25.01
C VAL A 639 -3.33 2.34 24.03
N GLU A 640 -2.72 3.23 23.26
CA GLU A 640 -3.41 4.08 22.28
C GLU A 640 -3.41 3.42 20.90
N VAL A 641 -4.60 3.25 20.32
CA VAL A 641 -4.79 2.56 19.04
C VAL A 641 -5.81 3.29 18.16
N ASP A 642 -5.74 3.02 16.86
CA ASP A 642 -6.73 3.44 15.88
C ASP A 642 -7.31 2.21 15.14
N ARG A 643 -8.15 2.43 14.12
CA ARG A 643 -8.71 1.34 13.31
C ARG A 643 -7.64 0.44 12.67
N SER A 644 -6.52 1.01 12.22
CA SER A 644 -5.49 0.25 11.50
C SER A 644 -4.77 -0.76 12.40
N ALA A 645 -4.66 -0.44 13.69
CA ALA A 645 -4.09 -1.34 14.69
C ALA A 645 -5.04 -2.49 15.06
N LEU A 646 -6.35 -2.23 15.06
CA LEU A 646 -7.37 -3.22 15.44
C LEU A 646 -7.77 -4.16 14.30
N VAL A 647 -7.82 -3.66 13.06
CA VAL A 647 -8.37 -4.40 11.92
C VAL A 647 -7.26 -5.02 11.06
N GLY A 648 -7.33 -6.33 10.88
CA GLY A 648 -6.42 -7.10 10.04
C GLY A 648 -6.66 -6.90 8.54
N GLN A 649 -5.65 -7.25 7.73
CA GLN A 649 -5.76 -7.25 6.27
C GLN A 649 -6.32 -8.59 5.76
N TYR A 650 -6.26 -9.63 6.60
CA TYR A 650 -6.69 -10.99 6.29
C TYR A 650 -7.83 -11.48 7.23
N ILE A 651 -8.62 -12.43 6.74
CA ILE A 651 -9.72 -13.04 7.50
C ILE A 651 -9.17 -13.74 8.76
N GLY A 652 -9.72 -13.43 9.94
CA GLY A 652 -9.34 -14.03 11.23
C GLY A 652 -8.15 -13.35 11.94
N GLU A 653 -7.42 -12.46 11.26
CA GLU A 653 -6.33 -11.67 11.86
C GLU A 653 -6.87 -10.59 12.82
N THR A 654 -8.06 -10.05 12.51
CA THR A 654 -8.67 -8.94 13.26
C THR A 654 -9.00 -9.31 14.70
N ALA A 655 -9.58 -10.49 14.93
CA ALA A 655 -9.84 -10.97 16.29
C ALA A 655 -8.54 -11.13 17.09
N GLN A 656 -7.47 -11.64 16.46
CA GLN A 656 -6.17 -11.82 17.13
C GLN A 656 -5.49 -10.48 17.45
N LYS A 657 -5.48 -9.53 16.51
CA LYS A 657 -4.93 -8.18 16.72
C LYS A 657 -5.67 -7.45 17.83
N THR A 658 -7.00 -7.48 17.79
CA THR A 658 -7.84 -6.87 18.82
C THR A 658 -7.57 -7.51 20.18
N ASP A 659 -7.47 -8.85 20.24
CA ASP A 659 -7.21 -9.55 21.49
C ASP A 659 -5.82 -9.28 22.07
N LYS A 660 -4.80 -9.19 21.22
CA LYS A 660 -3.44 -8.82 21.63
C LYS A 660 -3.44 -7.43 22.27
N LEU A 661 -4.05 -6.44 21.63
CA LEU A 661 -4.13 -5.09 22.15
C LEU A 661 -4.90 -5.00 23.47
N ILE A 662 -5.95 -5.81 23.64
CA ILE A 662 -6.68 -5.93 24.90
C ILE A 662 -5.80 -6.57 25.98
N THR A 663 -5.04 -7.61 25.62
CA THR A 663 -4.09 -8.28 26.53
C THR A 663 -3.00 -7.32 26.98
N ASP A 664 -2.45 -6.52 26.07
CA ASP A 664 -1.45 -5.48 26.36
C ASP A 664 -2.03 -4.37 27.26
N SER A 665 -3.35 -4.19 27.22
CA SER A 665 -4.08 -3.21 28.04
C SER A 665 -4.49 -3.74 29.42
N LEU A 666 -4.24 -5.02 29.75
CA LEU A 666 -4.56 -5.58 31.06
C LEU A 666 -3.80 -4.87 32.18
N GLY A 667 -4.53 -4.51 33.24
CA GLY A 667 -4.06 -3.64 34.32
C GLY A 667 -4.02 -2.16 33.94
N GLY A 668 -4.44 -1.78 32.73
CA GLY A 668 -4.38 -0.43 32.19
C GLY A 668 -5.64 -0.04 31.39
N VAL A 669 -5.46 0.86 30.43
CA VAL A 669 -6.53 1.46 29.63
C VAL A 669 -6.26 1.25 28.14
N LEU A 670 -7.21 0.64 27.43
CA LEU A 670 -7.25 0.61 25.96
C LEU A 670 -7.95 1.86 25.45
N PHE A 671 -7.22 2.75 24.78
CA PHE A 671 -7.76 3.97 24.18
C PHE A 671 -7.88 3.83 22.66
N ILE A 672 -9.10 3.84 22.14
CA ILE A 672 -9.39 3.69 20.70
C ILE A 672 -9.80 5.06 20.15
N ASP A 673 -8.90 5.69 19.37
CA ASP A 673 -9.20 6.96 18.70
C ASP A 673 -10.02 6.73 17.43
N GLU A 674 -10.90 7.68 17.14
CA GLU A 674 -11.87 7.63 16.03
C GLU A 674 -12.60 6.28 15.90
N ALA A 675 -13.10 5.74 17.02
CA ALA A 675 -13.67 4.39 17.11
C ALA A 675 -14.86 4.16 16.16
N TYR A 676 -15.60 5.22 15.80
CA TYR A 676 -16.68 5.15 14.80
C TYR A 676 -16.21 4.66 13.43
N THR A 677 -14.92 4.80 13.12
CA THR A 677 -14.36 4.31 11.87
C THR A 677 -14.45 2.80 11.76
N LEU A 678 -14.59 2.04 12.85
CA LEU A 678 -14.77 0.59 12.87
C LEU A 678 -16.10 0.16 12.23
N VAL A 679 -17.12 1.02 12.21
CA VAL A 679 -18.46 0.72 11.67
C VAL A 679 -18.58 1.31 10.26
N LYS A 680 -18.64 0.45 9.22
CA LYS A 680 -18.96 0.90 7.85
C LYS A 680 -20.43 0.63 7.52
N LYS A 681 -21.09 1.60 6.86
CA LYS A 681 -22.45 1.46 6.33
C LYS A 681 -22.41 1.09 4.85
N GLY A 682 -22.38 -0.21 4.52
CA GLY A 682 -22.54 -0.71 3.13
C GLY A 682 -21.64 -1.90 2.78
N GLY A 683 -22.24 -2.93 2.17
CA GLY A 683 -21.73 -4.32 2.12
C GLY A 683 -20.41 -4.60 1.39
N GLY A 684 -19.69 -5.59 1.95
CA GLY A 684 -18.38 -6.17 1.57
C GLY A 684 -17.64 -6.58 2.87
N GLN A 685 -16.86 -7.67 2.91
CA GLN A 685 -16.30 -8.28 4.15
C GLN A 685 -15.76 -7.23 5.14
N ASP A 686 -16.54 -6.94 6.19
CA ASP A 686 -16.25 -5.87 7.14
C ASP A 686 -15.58 -6.43 8.39
N PHE A 687 -14.26 -6.53 8.33
CA PHE A 687 -13.42 -6.93 9.46
C PHE A 687 -13.54 -5.97 10.67
N GLY A 688 -14.08 -4.76 10.49
CA GLY A 688 -14.31 -3.83 11.60
C GLY A 688 -15.34 -4.34 12.61
N GLN A 689 -16.36 -5.07 12.14
CA GLN A 689 -17.37 -5.66 13.03
C GLN A 689 -16.77 -6.77 13.90
N GLU A 690 -15.86 -7.57 13.35
CA GLU A 690 -15.14 -8.63 14.08
C GLU A 690 -14.31 -8.06 15.24
N ALA A 691 -13.69 -6.88 15.05
CA ALA A 691 -12.99 -6.17 16.12
C ALA A 691 -13.95 -5.72 17.23
N ILE A 692 -15.12 -5.18 16.87
CA ILE A 692 -16.15 -4.75 17.83
C ILE A 692 -16.67 -5.95 18.64
N ASP A 693 -16.96 -7.07 17.98
CA ASP A 693 -17.48 -8.27 18.62
C ASP A 693 -16.43 -8.88 19.58
N THR A 694 -15.16 -8.88 19.17
CA THR A 694 -14.04 -9.32 20.03
C THR A 694 -13.86 -8.41 21.24
N LEU A 695 -13.92 -7.09 21.03
CA LEU A 695 -13.83 -6.10 22.10
C LEU A 695 -14.96 -6.28 23.12
N LEU A 696 -16.21 -6.38 22.66
CA LEU A 696 -17.39 -6.58 23.52
C LEU A 696 -17.28 -7.86 24.35
N LYS A 697 -16.87 -8.97 23.73
CA LYS A 697 -16.66 -10.24 24.42
C LYS A 697 -15.61 -10.11 25.53
N ARG A 698 -14.47 -9.49 25.26
CA ARG A 698 -13.41 -9.33 26.27
C ARG A 698 -13.75 -8.33 27.36
N MET A 699 -14.54 -7.30 27.06
CA MET A 699 -15.09 -6.41 28.09
C MET A 699 -15.99 -7.16 29.09
N GLU A 700 -16.65 -8.25 28.67
CA GLU A 700 -17.38 -9.16 29.57
C GLU A 700 -16.44 -10.10 30.32
N ASP A 701 -15.63 -10.86 29.59
CA ASP A 701 -14.80 -11.94 30.13
C ASP A 701 -13.75 -11.41 31.13
N LYS A 702 -13.28 -10.17 30.91
CA LYS A 702 -12.18 -9.54 31.65
C LYS A 702 -12.62 -8.28 32.39
N ALA A 703 -13.89 -8.25 32.82
CA ALA A 703 -14.47 -7.10 33.52
C ALA A 703 -13.67 -6.71 34.78
N GLY A 704 -13.20 -5.46 34.84
CA GLY A 704 -12.41 -4.93 35.95
C GLY A 704 -10.91 -5.23 35.88
N GLU A 705 -10.43 -6.00 34.90
CA GLU A 705 -8.99 -6.19 34.65
C GLU A 705 -8.39 -5.06 33.79
N PHE A 706 -9.21 -4.37 32.99
CA PHE A 706 -8.81 -3.26 32.14
C PHE A 706 -9.98 -2.29 31.91
N ALA A 707 -9.68 -1.06 31.47
CA ALA A 707 -10.69 -0.09 31.05
C ALA A 707 -10.60 0.16 29.54
N VAL A 708 -11.72 0.52 28.91
CA VAL A 708 -11.79 0.87 27.48
C VAL A 708 -12.30 2.29 27.37
N ILE A 709 -11.57 3.14 26.65
CA ILE A 709 -11.97 4.50 26.33
C ILE A 709 -12.09 4.61 24.82
N VAL A 710 -13.29 4.84 24.31
CA VAL A 710 -13.53 5.08 22.88
C VAL A 710 -13.69 6.57 22.62
N ALA A 711 -12.97 7.10 21.64
CA ALA A 711 -12.97 8.52 21.33
C ALA A 711 -13.43 8.81 19.90
N GLY A 712 -14.06 9.97 19.68
CA GLY A 712 -14.43 10.41 18.35
C GLY A 712 -15.29 11.66 18.31
N TYR A 713 -15.76 12.02 17.11
CA TYR A 713 -16.68 13.12 16.91
C TYR A 713 -18.08 12.77 17.42
N THR A 714 -18.76 13.76 18.00
CA THR A 714 -20.02 13.57 18.73
C THR A 714 -21.12 12.89 17.90
N ASN A 715 -21.29 13.25 16.63
CA ASN A 715 -22.39 12.71 15.82
C ASN A 715 -22.07 11.30 15.31
N GLU A 716 -20.82 11.06 14.97
CA GLU A 716 -20.29 9.84 14.38
C GLU A 716 -20.25 8.72 15.45
N MET A 717 -19.89 9.08 16.68
CA MET A 717 -19.92 8.16 17.83
C MET A 717 -21.32 7.69 18.21
N ASN A 718 -22.38 8.48 17.93
CA ASN A 718 -23.75 7.98 18.13
C ASN A 718 -24.04 6.78 17.21
N GLY A 719 -23.58 6.83 15.95
CA GLY A 719 -23.70 5.71 15.02
C GLY A 719 -22.91 4.49 15.48
N PHE A 720 -21.74 4.70 16.09
CA PHE A 720 -20.93 3.63 16.68
C PHE A 720 -21.63 2.96 17.86
N LEU A 721 -22.15 3.74 18.81
CA LEU A 721 -22.87 3.20 19.98
C LEU A 721 -24.18 2.51 19.61
N GLU A 722 -24.78 2.88 18.47
CA GLU A 722 -26.00 2.26 17.95
C GLU A 722 -25.75 1.03 17.08
N SER A 723 -24.49 0.76 16.71
CA SER A 723 -24.15 -0.37 15.85
C SER A 723 -24.43 -1.73 16.49
N ASN A 724 -24.28 -1.83 17.81
CA ASN A 724 -24.52 -3.05 18.57
C ASN A 724 -25.20 -2.70 19.92
N PRO A 725 -26.33 -3.33 20.28
CA PRO A 725 -27.00 -3.11 21.57
C PRO A 725 -26.10 -3.25 22.80
N GLY A 726 -25.08 -4.12 22.74
CA GLY A 726 -24.11 -4.34 23.81
C GLY A 726 -23.16 -3.18 24.07
N MET A 727 -23.07 -2.21 23.16
CA MET A 727 -22.23 -1.01 23.33
C MET A 727 -22.85 -0.03 24.32
N LYS A 728 -24.16 0.27 24.19
CA LYS A 728 -24.84 1.24 25.07
C LYS A 728 -24.87 0.79 26.54
N SER A 729 -24.92 -0.52 26.81
CA SER A 729 -24.93 -1.02 28.19
C SER A 729 -23.56 -0.98 28.85
N ARG A 730 -22.47 -1.16 28.08
CA ARG A 730 -21.09 -1.20 28.61
C ARG A 730 -20.45 0.17 28.75
N PHE A 731 -20.73 1.05 27.80
CA PHE A 731 -20.25 2.42 27.79
C PHE A 731 -21.27 3.34 28.48
N SER A 732 -21.26 3.31 29.82
CA SER A 732 -22.27 4.01 30.64
C SER A 732 -21.98 5.49 30.88
N HIS A 733 -20.74 5.94 30.65
CA HIS A 733 -20.32 7.33 30.93
C HIS A 733 -19.74 8.00 29.69
N ASN A 734 -20.31 9.17 29.36
CA ASN A 734 -19.90 9.98 28.22
C ASN A 734 -19.29 11.31 28.71
N PHE A 735 -18.10 11.64 28.21
CA PHE A 735 -17.39 12.88 28.50
C PHE A 735 -17.34 13.74 27.23
N VAL A 736 -17.95 14.93 27.27
CA VAL A 736 -18.01 15.87 26.14
C VAL A 736 -16.92 16.94 26.25
N PHE A 737 -15.92 16.86 25.39
CA PHE A 737 -14.82 17.78 25.27
C PHE A 737 -15.17 18.94 24.33
N GLU A 738 -15.48 20.08 24.91
CA GLU A 738 -15.79 21.31 24.21
C GLU A 738 -14.53 21.95 23.58
N ASP A 739 -14.73 22.78 22.56
CA ASP A 739 -13.67 23.58 21.96
C ASP A 739 -13.14 24.61 22.97
N TYR A 740 -11.82 24.81 22.97
CA TYR A 740 -11.21 25.86 23.79
C TYR A 740 -11.62 27.24 23.29
N SER A 741 -12.02 28.09 24.23
CA SER A 741 -12.26 29.52 23.99
C SER A 741 -10.97 30.23 23.55
N PRO A 742 -11.06 31.40 22.89
CA PRO A 742 -9.88 32.18 22.49
C PRO A 742 -8.90 32.43 23.64
N ASP A 743 -9.41 32.75 24.83
CA ASP A 743 -8.61 32.98 26.03
C ASP A 743 -7.81 31.73 26.44
N GLU A 744 -8.46 30.57 26.39
CA GLU A 744 -7.83 29.27 26.68
C GLU A 744 -6.79 28.89 25.60
N LEU A 745 -7.06 29.18 24.32
CA LEU A 745 -6.11 28.95 23.23
C LEU A 745 -4.82 29.79 23.40
N ILE A 746 -4.96 31.05 23.83
CA ILE A 746 -3.82 31.92 24.14
C ILE A 746 -3.05 31.38 25.33
N GLU A 747 -3.75 30.91 26.37
CA GLU A 747 -3.10 30.33 27.55
C GLU A 747 -2.31 29.06 27.19
N ILE A 748 -2.87 28.19 26.35
CA ILE A 748 -2.15 27.01 25.81
C ILE A 748 -0.90 27.46 25.04
N PHE A 749 -1.00 28.51 24.21
CA PHE A 749 0.16 29.05 23.49
C PHE A 749 1.24 29.54 24.47
N LYS A 750 0.85 30.29 25.50
CA LYS A 750 1.75 30.80 26.54
C LYS A 750 2.42 29.68 27.32
N GLN A 751 1.71 28.60 27.62
CA GLN A 751 2.27 27.42 28.29
C GLN A 751 3.30 26.71 27.40
N MET A 752 3.02 26.53 26.10
CA MET A 752 3.98 25.98 25.14
C MET A 752 5.23 26.84 25.03
N ALA A 753 5.07 28.15 24.92
CA ALA A 753 6.18 29.11 24.89
C ALA A 753 7.02 29.04 26.16
N LYS A 754 6.38 29.06 27.34
CA LYS A 754 7.06 28.99 28.64
C LYS A 754 7.90 27.71 28.80
N LYS A 755 7.41 26.57 28.31
CA LYS A 755 8.11 25.27 28.39
C LYS A 755 9.47 25.29 27.68
N GLU A 756 9.59 26.07 26.62
CA GLU A 756 10.82 26.21 25.83
C GLU A 756 11.53 27.56 26.06
N GLU A 757 11.24 28.23 27.18
CA GLU A 757 11.79 29.55 27.55
C GLU A 757 11.49 30.69 26.57
N TYR A 758 10.45 30.59 25.73
CA TYR A 758 9.98 31.69 24.90
C TYR A 758 9.05 32.65 25.65
N VAL A 759 9.15 33.94 25.33
CA VAL A 759 8.32 35.03 25.86
C VAL A 759 7.65 35.77 24.70
N LEU A 760 6.36 36.08 24.84
CA LEU A 760 5.64 36.89 23.85
C LEU A 760 5.76 38.38 24.18
N SER A 761 5.94 39.21 23.16
CA SER A 761 5.74 40.64 23.29
C SER A 761 4.25 40.99 23.44
N ALA A 762 3.95 42.15 24.02
CA ALA A 762 2.57 42.60 24.20
C ALA A 762 1.80 42.69 22.86
N GLY A 763 2.45 43.21 21.81
CA GLY A 763 1.86 43.29 20.47
C GLY A 763 1.62 41.92 19.83
N ALA A 764 2.56 40.97 20.01
CA ALA A 764 2.39 39.59 19.55
C ALA A 764 1.20 38.89 20.22
N CYS A 765 1.03 39.11 21.53
CA CYS A 765 -0.11 38.58 22.27
C CYS A 765 -1.42 39.09 21.68
N GLN A 766 -1.59 40.42 21.56
CA GLN A 766 -2.82 41.04 21.03
C GLN A 766 -3.21 40.54 19.64
N ASP A 767 -2.24 40.40 18.73
CA ASP A 767 -2.51 39.91 17.38
C ASP A 767 -2.93 38.43 17.37
N LEU A 768 -2.34 37.61 18.25
CA LEU A 768 -2.79 36.23 18.45
C LEU A 768 -4.20 36.16 19.04
N GLU A 769 -4.58 37.03 19.98
CA GLU A 769 -5.93 37.01 20.56
C GLU A 769 -7.00 37.33 19.51
N LYS A 770 -6.73 38.32 18.65
CA LYS A 770 -7.60 38.66 17.51
C LYS A 770 -7.72 37.48 16.56
N GLU A 771 -6.61 36.83 16.24
CA GLU A 771 -6.61 35.68 15.33
C GLU A 771 -7.38 34.49 15.90
N PHE A 772 -7.12 34.10 17.15
CA PHE A 772 -7.85 33.01 17.79
C PHE A 772 -9.34 33.32 17.91
N THR A 773 -9.70 34.57 18.21
CA THR A 773 -11.11 35.00 18.20
C THR A 773 -11.74 34.86 16.82
N ARG A 774 -11.03 35.25 15.76
CA ARG A 774 -11.47 35.11 14.37
C ARG A 774 -11.67 33.65 13.98
N LEU A 775 -10.70 32.80 14.28
CA LEU A 775 -10.73 31.36 13.99
C LEU A 775 -11.83 30.66 14.79
N TYR A 776 -12.00 31.00 16.06
CA TYR A 776 -13.05 30.44 16.92
C TYR A 776 -14.46 30.80 16.43
N ARG A 777 -14.66 32.01 15.89
CA ARG A 777 -15.96 32.41 15.30
C ARG A 777 -16.28 31.69 14.00
N LYS A 778 -15.26 31.31 13.22
CA LYS A 778 -15.39 30.56 11.95
C LYS A 778 -15.29 29.04 12.14
N ARG A 779 -15.24 28.55 13.38
CA ARG A 779 -14.97 27.14 13.66
C ARG A 779 -16.08 26.23 13.15
N ASP A 780 -15.67 25.04 12.72
CA ASP A 780 -16.55 23.94 12.36
C ASP A 780 -16.10 22.66 13.11
N LYS A 781 -16.61 21.50 12.70
CA LYS A 781 -16.27 20.21 13.30
C LYS A 781 -14.80 19.80 13.13
N SER A 782 -14.08 20.42 12.20
CA SER A 782 -12.66 20.15 11.93
C SER A 782 -11.72 21.05 12.73
N PHE A 783 -12.25 21.90 13.62
CA PHE A 783 -11.46 22.86 14.38
C PHE A 783 -10.40 22.17 15.26
N GLY A 784 -9.13 22.43 14.95
CA GLY A 784 -7.99 21.68 15.49
C GLY A 784 -7.56 22.05 16.92
N ASN A 785 -8.19 23.03 17.58
CA ASN A 785 -7.93 23.39 18.99
C ASN A 785 -6.43 23.48 19.35
N ALA A 786 -5.92 22.71 20.33
CA ALA A 786 -4.52 22.74 20.72
C ALA A 786 -3.56 22.30 19.59
N ARG A 787 -4.01 21.50 18.61
CA ARG A 787 -3.22 21.17 17.41
C ARG A 787 -3.01 22.42 16.54
N LEU A 788 -4.06 23.24 16.37
CA LEU A 788 -3.97 24.54 15.69
C LEU A 788 -3.00 25.48 16.42
N VAL A 789 -3.10 25.58 17.75
CA VAL A 789 -2.18 26.38 18.57
C VAL A 789 -0.73 25.93 18.39
N ARG A 790 -0.46 24.62 18.41
CA ARG A 790 0.87 24.05 18.17
C ARG A 790 1.40 24.42 16.78
N THR A 791 0.56 24.36 15.74
CA THR A 791 0.94 24.75 14.38
C THR A 791 1.35 26.23 14.33
N ILE A 792 0.55 27.12 14.91
CA ILE A 792 0.85 28.56 14.96
C ILE A 792 2.13 28.82 15.79
N TYR A 793 2.30 28.11 16.91
CA TYR A 793 3.51 28.20 17.75
C TYR A 793 4.78 27.76 17.00
N ASN A 794 4.74 26.63 16.31
CA ASN A 794 5.87 26.14 15.51
C ASN A 794 6.22 27.13 14.38
N ASN A 795 5.21 27.72 13.73
CA ASN A 795 5.42 28.75 12.73
C ASN A 795 6.03 30.02 13.34
N ALA A 796 5.61 30.42 14.54
CA ALA A 796 6.22 31.54 15.26
C ALA A 796 7.70 31.28 15.58
N LYS A 797 8.05 30.10 16.05
CA LYS A 797 9.47 29.70 16.25
C LYS A 797 10.28 29.82 14.95
N MET A 798 9.71 29.37 13.83
CA MET A 798 10.36 29.48 12.53
C MET A 798 10.60 30.94 12.13
N GLN A 799 9.64 31.83 12.38
CA GLN A 799 9.80 33.27 12.10
C GLN A 799 10.84 33.92 13.03
N VAL A 800 10.86 33.58 14.32
CA VAL A 800 11.92 33.99 15.24
C VAL A 800 13.29 33.54 14.73
N GLY A 801 13.40 32.29 14.25
CA GLY A 801 14.63 31.76 13.65
C GLY A 801 15.08 32.55 12.41
N LYS A 802 14.15 32.84 11.49
CA LYS A 802 14.40 33.66 10.28
C LYS A 802 14.81 35.09 10.60
N ARG A 803 14.20 35.71 11.61
CA ARG A 803 14.58 37.04 12.08
C ARG A 803 15.98 36.99 12.70
N SER A 804 16.22 36.01 13.55
CA SER A 804 17.48 35.87 14.29
C SER A 804 18.68 35.58 13.39
N SER A 805 18.49 34.83 12.30
CA SER A 805 19.55 34.56 11.32
C SER A 805 19.99 35.82 10.55
N LYS A 806 19.09 36.77 10.36
CA LYS A 806 19.37 38.07 9.70
C LYS A 806 20.09 39.07 10.61
N LEU A 807 20.12 38.83 11.93
CA LEU A 807 20.80 39.71 12.87
C LEU A 807 22.31 39.44 12.92
N PRO A 808 23.15 40.49 13.07
CA PRO A 808 24.58 40.35 13.34
C PRO A 808 24.85 39.52 14.61
N ALA A 809 25.96 38.77 14.63
CA ALA A 809 26.29 37.88 15.75
C ALA A 809 26.30 38.58 17.13
N ALA A 810 26.73 39.84 17.20
CA ALA A 810 26.75 40.64 18.41
C ALA A 810 25.34 40.97 18.98
N GLN A 811 24.29 40.86 18.18
CA GLN A 811 22.91 41.17 18.57
C GLN A 811 22.07 39.92 18.91
N ARG A 812 22.64 38.71 18.74
CA ARG A 812 22.01 37.42 19.04
C ARG A 812 22.18 37.05 20.52
N ASN A 813 21.52 37.80 21.41
CA ASN A 813 21.53 37.52 22.85
C ASN A 813 20.32 36.68 23.27
N LYS A 814 20.34 36.15 24.52
CA LYS A 814 19.27 35.30 25.08
C LYS A 814 17.88 35.93 24.90
N LYS A 815 17.75 37.25 25.12
CA LYS A 815 16.48 37.97 24.99
C LYS A 815 15.97 37.98 23.55
N THR A 816 16.82 38.25 22.57
CA THR A 816 16.43 38.31 21.15
C THR A 816 16.00 36.95 20.59
N LEU A 817 16.66 35.88 21.05
CA LEU A 817 16.39 34.50 20.59
C LEU A 817 15.17 33.86 21.27
N SER A 818 14.78 34.34 22.44
CA SER A 818 13.63 33.85 23.22
C SER A 818 12.36 34.70 23.08
N THR A 819 12.42 35.89 22.45
CA THR A 819 11.24 36.76 22.35
C THR A 819 10.52 36.59 21.02
N ILE A 820 9.25 36.19 21.04
CA ILE A 820 8.33 36.23 19.89
C ILE A 820 7.72 37.63 19.82
N ILE A 821 7.93 38.35 18.70
CA ILE A 821 7.44 39.73 18.52
C ILE A 821 6.27 39.79 17.55
N GLU A 822 5.63 40.96 17.50
CA GLU A 822 4.44 41.22 16.68
C GLU A 822 4.68 40.95 15.19
N GLU A 823 5.86 41.29 14.67
CA GLU A 823 6.25 41.04 13.28
C GLU A 823 6.27 39.55 12.92
N ASP A 824 6.69 38.69 13.86
CA ASP A 824 6.72 37.24 13.65
C ASP A 824 5.29 36.71 13.47
N ILE A 825 4.36 37.18 14.31
CA ILE A 825 2.94 36.80 14.24
C ILE A 825 2.30 37.35 12.97
N LYS A 826 2.49 38.64 12.66
CA LYS A 826 1.97 39.25 11.43
C LYS A 826 2.46 38.53 10.17
N ALA A 827 3.70 38.06 10.15
CA ALA A 827 4.23 37.27 9.04
C ALA A 827 3.44 35.96 8.85
N ILE A 828 3.10 35.26 9.94
CA ILE A 828 2.26 34.05 9.90
C ILE A 828 0.87 34.37 9.37
N LEU A 829 0.24 35.42 9.89
CA LEU A 829 -1.11 35.83 9.51
C LEU A 829 -1.19 36.23 8.02
N LYS A 830 -0.16 36.90 7.49
CA LYS A 830 -0.06 37.23 6.05
C LYS A 830 0.05 35.97 5.18
N THR A 831 0.85 34.99 5.60
CA THR A 831 1.00 33.72 4.86
C THR A 831 -0.29 32.88 4.87
N SER A 832 -1.10 32.97 5.95
CA SER A 832 -2.42 32.34 6.00
C SER A 832 -3.47 33.02 5.11
N LEU A 833 -3.36 34.32 4.83
CA LEU A 833 -4.26 35.05 3.92
C LEU A 833 -3.93 34.83 2.43
N THR A 834 -2.72 34.39 2.10
CA THR A 834 -2.32 34.09 0.70
C THR A 834 -2.69 32.68 0.23
N LYS A 835 -3.40 31.90 1.07
CA LYS A 835 -3.94 30.57 0.72
C LYS A 835 -5.45 30.56 0.43
N ASP A 836 -6.07 31.72 0.31
CA ASP A 836 -7.35 31.80 -0.41
C ASP A 836 -7.02 31.85 -1.91
N TYR A 837 -7.40 30.80 -2.65
CA TYR A 837 -7.28 30.76 -4.09
C TYR A 837 -8.06 31.95 -4.68
N HIS A 838 -7.35 33.02 -5.05
CA HIS A 838 -7.89 34.03 -5.95
C HIS A 838 -7.89 33.45 -7.36
N VAL A 839 -8.95 32.70 -7.68
CA VAL A 839 -9.33 32.53 -9.08
C VAL A 839 -9.87 33.90 -9.51
N GLY A 840 -9.04 34.66 -10.21
CA GLY A 840 -9.49 35.83 -10.95
C GLY A 840 -10.63 35.38 -11.86
N ILE A 841 -11.78 36.06 -11.82
CA ILE A 841 -12.73 35.91 -12.92
C ILE A 841 -12.02 36.57 -14.09
N ASP A 842 -11.57 35.75 -15.02
CA ASP A 842 -11.10 36.21 -16.31
C ASP A 842 -12.31 36.77 -17.06
N ASP A 843 -12.55 38.08 -16.90
CA ASP A 843 -13.69 38.78 -17.49
C ASP A 843 -13.69 38.70 -19.02
N GLU A 844 -12.53 38.49 -19.62
CA GLU A 844 -12.36 38.35 -21.06
C GLU A 844 -12.82 36.95 -21.51
N ASN A 845 -12.34 35.89 -20.85
CA ASN A 845 -12.80 34.54 -21.11
C ASN A 845 -14.27 34.32 -20.74
N LEU A 846 -14.77 34.97 -19.68
CA LEU A 846 -16.18 34.92 -19.30
C LEU A 846 -17.06 35.60 -20.36
N LYS A 847 -16.64 36.74 -20.93
CA LYS A 847 -17.34 37.36 -22.06
C LYS A 847 -17.35 36.43 -23.28
N ILE A 848 -16.21 35.82 -23.61
CA ILE A 848 -16.11 34.88 -24.73
C ILE A 848 -17.04 33.68 -24.51
N ALA A 849 -17.08 33.14 -23.30
CA ALA A 849 -17.94 32.02 -22.93
C ALA A 849 -19.43 32.38 -22.99
N LEU A 850 -19.83 33.58 -22.54
CA LEU A 850 -21.21 34.05 -22.61
C LEU A 850 -21.66 34.29 -24.07
N VAL A 851 -20.78 34.83 -24.92
CA VAL A 851 -21.07 34.98 -26.37
C VAL A 851 -21.24 33.62 -27.03
N LYS A 852 -20.37 32.64 -26.71
CA LYS A 852 -20.52 31.26 -27.21
C LYS A 852 -21.82 30.62 -26.73
N LEU A 853 -22.20 30.85 -25.47
CA LEU A 853 -23.46 30.38 -24.90
C LEU A 853 -24.67 30.98 -25.64
N GLU A 854 -24.65 32.27 -25.97
CA GLU A 854 -25.72 32.92 -26.73
C GLU A 854 -25.85 32.36 -28.15
N GLN A 855 -24.74 31.98 -28.80
CA GLN A 855 -24.72 31.43 -30.16
C GLN A 855 -25.29 30.00 -30.27
N LEU A 856 -25.46 29.27 -29.17
CA LEU A 856 -26.07 27.93 -29.20
C LEU A 856 -27.54 28.01 -29.61
N THR A 857 -28.06 27.06 -30.39
CA THR A 857 -29.49 27.06 -30.77
C THR A 857 -30.34 26.42 -29.66
N GLY A 858 -31.37 27.14 -29.18
CA GLY A 858 -32.28 26.67 -28.12
C GLY A 858 -31.84 27.02 -26.69
N LEU A 859 -32.31 26.25 -25.69
CA LEU A 859 -31.93 26.35 -24.26
C LEU A 859 -32.21 27.71 -23.59
N THR A 860 -33.26 28.42 -23.99
CA THR A 860 -33.53 29.80 -23.57
C THR A 860 -33.64 29.98 -22.04
N SER A 861 -34.24 29.01 -21.33
CA SER A 861 -34.33 29.06 -19.85
C SER A 861 -32.96 28.92 -19.19
N VAL A 862 -32.14 27.99 -19.66
CA VAL A 862 -30.80 27.68 -19.14
C VAL A 862 -29.85 28.86 -19.38
N LYS A 863 -29.90 29.48 -20.55
CA LYS A 863 -29.09 30.68 -20.85
C LYS A 863 -29.43 31.84 -19.92
N LYS A 864 -30.72 32.01 -19.60
CA LYS A 864 -31.19 33.05 -18.69
C LYS A 864 -30.71 32.80 -17.26
N GLU A 865 -30.83 31.56 -16.77
CA GLU A 865 -30.34 31.16 -15.44
C GLU A 865 -28.82 31.33 -15.30
N ILE A 866 -28.05 30.92 -16.31
CA ILE A 866 -26.58 31.11 -16.30
C ILE A 866 -26.22 32.59 -16.27
N SER A 867 -26.94 33.44 -17.01
CA SER A 867 -26.72 34.90 -16.99
C SER A 867 -27.03 35.51 -15.62
N GLU A 868 -28.11 35.06 -14.96
CA GLU A 868 -28.46 35.52 -13.61
C GLU A 868 -27.46 35.05 -12.55
N LEU A 869 -26.98 33.80 -12.64
CA LEU A 869 -25.92 33.26 -11.76
C LEU A 869 -24.61 34.03 -11.91
N VAL A 870 -24.22 34.38 -13.14
CA VAL A 870 -23.01 35.19 -13.38
C VAL A 870 -23.15 36.59 -12.79
N LYS A 871 -24.32 37.23 -12.91
CA LYS A 871 -24.59 38.54 -12.28
C LYS A 871 -24.55 38.45 -10.75
N LEU A 872 -25.14 37.40 -10.19
CA LEU A 872 -25.16 37.16 -8.75
C LEU A 872 -23.74 36.92 -8.20
N ALA A 873 -22.92 36.12 -8.91
CA ALA A 873 -21.53 35.87 -8.55
C ALA A 873 -20.67 37.14 -8.60
N LYS A 874 -20.89 38.03 -9.57
CA LYS A 874 -20.24 39.35 -9.62
C LYS A 874 -20.66 40.25 -8.46
N PHE A 875 -21.96 40.28 -8.15
CA PHE A 875 -22.51 41.07 -7.05
C PHE A 875 -21.96 40.66 -5.67
N TYR A 876 -21.88 39.36 -5.38
CA TYR A 876 -21.30 38.89 -4.11
C TYR A 876 -19.81 39.22 -3.99
N ARG A 877 -19.07 39.23 -5.10
CA ARG A 877 -17.64 39.58 -5.10
C ARG A 877 -17.37 41.08 -4.93
N GLU A 878 -18.25 41.94 -5.45
CA GLU A 878 -18.12 43.40 -5.31
C GLU A 878 -18.51 43.90 -3.90
N GLN A 879 -19.36 43.16 -3.19
CA GLN A 879 -19.82 43.50 -1.83
C GLN A 879 -18.90 42.96 -0.72
N GLY A 880 -18.02 42.00 -1.01
CA GLY A 880 -17.11 41.36 -0.05
C GLY A 880 -17.66 40.07 0.51
#